data_AF-A0A2R3IXW4-F1
#
_entry.id   AF-A0A2R3IXW4-F1
#
_cell.length_a   1.000
_cell.length_b   1.000
_cell.length_c   1.000
_cell.angle_alpha   90.00
_cell.angle_beta   90.00
_cell.angle_gamma   90.00
#
_symmetry.space_group_name_H-M   'P 1'
#
loop_
_entity.id
_entity.type
_entity.pdbx_description
1 polymer ?
#
loop_
_entity_poly.entity_id
_entity_poly.type
_entity_poly.pdbx_seq_one_letter_code
_entity_poly.pdbx_strand_id
1 'polypeptide(L)'
;MARITAAGERLIAQKLGEKKILEVSRFVLALVPGLDPTSPVDRDAALPPAQQIVHTAPVTQAGYVNPNQVVYSLMMGSDVGDFDWNWIGLETAEKVLLAVAYVPVQQKRKNRPPLQIGNNVTRNFLVAFDGAQELTGITIDASTWQHDFTVRLAGIDERERLANRDMFGRGTFFSTGLLLEKASTNYRLKAGLAYVEGIRVHAPEDVSIAAPSLPNTAWLDVRLQRSQSDVVASWSIAWGTNQTDYTDSAGVRHYLVPLADLDAGGNLVADRRLPKPITGPLVDHWAAQVGDYPKLRARATTKTDVGLDKIPNAISDDPALDRGDVLATTKATRAVQLRAAQDLDDLAKSLGTAARRDVGTDAGDLLEVGAFGWGTNDSPVAASVNIYESSVTKFTPATEYVPEIFGMSYGVVATFAYSERETRASQLFFGQSPENKLMFRSGNYTWAPFLEIWHSGNLNPQAIVPAGAVVAFAMYSPPAGYLKANGAAVSRTAYAALFATIGTYYGAGDGSTTFNLPDYRGEFLRALDDGRGLDLGRQLGTLQSSQNLAHTHGASSSGNGGHTHTVTGTAAAAGAHSHSIASVNATALVSGTRLATLVGNASNSTTDVAGDHTHAVTGVAALEGTHNHTIYVESSGGSEARPRNVSVLICIKY
;
A
#
# COMPACT_ATOMS: atom_id res chain seq x y z
N MET A 1 -6.08 41.49 0.35
CA MET A 1 -5.22 40.64 1.22
C MET A 1 -5.95 40.37 2.53
N ALA A 2 -5.80 39.18 3.12
CA ALA A 2 -6.38 38.88 4.42
C ALA A 2 -5.88 39.82 5.53
N ARG A 3 -6.75 40.16 6.48
CA ARG A 3 -6.43 41.01 7.64
C ARG A 3 -7.08 40.46 8.89
N ILE A 4 -6.35 40.50 10.00
CA ILE A 4 -6.86 40.18 11.34
C ILE A 4 -7.77 41.33 11.79
N THR A 5 -8.97 41.02 12.27
CA THR A 5 -9.93 42.02 12.76
C THR A 5 -9.46 42.59 14.12
N ALA A 6 -10.01 43.73 14.56
CA ALA A 6 -9.71 44.27 15.87
C ALA A 6 -10.16 43.32 17.00
N ALA A 7 -11.25 42.58 16.79
CA ALA A 7 -11.70 41.54 17.73
C ALA A 7 -10.75 40.33 17.77
N GLY A 8 -10.24 39.91 16.60
CA GLY A 8 -9.25 38.85 16.48
C GLY A 8 -7.93 39.22 17.15
N GLU A 9 -7.46 40.46 16.99
CA GLU A 9 -6.25 40.96 17.63
C GLU A 9 -6.38 40.99 19.16
N ARG A 10 -7.53 41.44 19.69
CA ARG A 10 -7.82 41.37 21.13
C ARG A 10 -7.83 39.93 21.65
N LEU A 11 -8.43 39.00 20.90
CA LEU A 11 -8.45 37.58 21.29
C LEU A 11 -7.05 36.97 21.24
N ILE A 12 -6.22 37.30 20.24
CA ILE A 12 -4.81 36.87 20.18
C ILE A 12 -4.07 37.37 21.43
N ALA A 13 -4.17 38.65 21.76
CA ALA A 13 -3.52 39.23 22.94
C ALA A 13 -4.01 38.57 24.25
N GLN A 14 -5.31 38.32 24.37
CA GLN A 14 -5.90 37.63 25.51
C GLN A 14 -5.36 36.19 25.64
N LYS A 15 -5.40 35.41 24.57
CA LYS A 15 -4.93 34.02 24.54
C LYS A 15 -3.44 33.91 24.84
N LEU A 16 -2.65 34.86 24.36
CA LEU A 16 -1.22 34.96 24.65
C LEU A 16 -0.98 35.24 26.14
N GLY A 17 -1.70 36.20 26.73
CA GLY A 17 -1.61 36.51 28.16
C GLY A 17 -2.09 35.36 29.06
N GLU A 18 -3.11 34.61 28.63
CA GLU A 18 -3.64 33.45 29.35
C GLU A 18 -2.86 32.15 29.10
N LYS A 19 -1.90 32.13 28.16
CA LYS A 19 -1.19 30.92 27.70
C LYS A 19 -2.12 29.80 27.23
N LYS A 20 -3.19 30.16 26.51
CA LYS A 20 -4.17 29.21 25.95
C LYS A 20 -4.04 29.15 24.43
N ILE A 21 -4.36 27.98 23.88
CA ILE A 21 -4.42 27.79 22.43
C ILE A 21 -5.52 28.66 21.81
N LEU A 22 -5.19 29.29 20.69
CA LEU A 22 -6.12 29.95 19.77
C LEU A 22 -6.61 28.93 18.76
N GLU A 23 -7.86 28.48 18.91
CA GLU A 23 -8.47 27.51 18.00
C GLU A 23 -9.33 28.22 16.95
N VAL A 24 -8.98 28.03 15.67
CA VAL A 24 -9.82 28.48 14.53
C VAL A 24 -10.72 27.33 14.12
N SER A 25 -12.03 27.49 14.31
CA SER A 25 -12.99 26.39 14.17
C SER A 25 -13.54 26.23 12.75
N ARG A 26 -13.82 27.33 12.05
CA ARG A 26 -14.56 27.29 10.80
C ARG A 26 -14.30 28.48 9.86
N PHE A 27 -14.57 28.23 8.59
CA PHE A 27 -14.72 29.24 7.56
C PHE A 27 -16.17 29.71 7.46
N VAL A 28 -16.35 31.01 7.23
CA VAL A 28 -17.64 31.63 6.90
C VAL A 28 -17.52 32.28 5.52
N LEU A 29 -18.38 31.88 4.59
CA LEU A 29 -18.45 32.43 3.24
C LEU A 29 -19.74 33.23 3.08
N ALA A 30 -19.61 34.45 2.54
CA ALA A 30 -20.75 35.33 2.33
C ALA A 30 -20.70 36.01 0.95
N LEU A 31 -21.88 36.33 0.43
CA LEU A 31 -22.07 37.17 -0.74
C LEU A 31 -22.55 38.55 -0.29
N VAL A 32 -21.64 39.51 -0.25
CA VAL A 32 -21.90 40.89 0.13
C VAL A 32 -22.12 41.71 -1.14
N PRO A 33 -23.34 42.23 -1.39
CA PRO A 33 -23.63 43.01 -2.59
C PRO A 33 -22.76 44.27 -2.68
N GLY A 34 -22.21 44.54 -3.87
CA GLY A 34 -21.41 45.75 -4.11
C GLY A 34 -20.04 45.79 -3.42
N LEU A 35 -19.58 44.69 -2.82
CA LEU A 35 -18.25 44.63 -2.19
C LEU A 35 -17.14 44.78 -3.22
N ASP A 36 -16.31 45.81 -3.06
CA ASP A 36 -15.10 46.03 -3.84
C ASP A 36 -13.95 45.16 -3.29
N PRO A 37 -13.47 44.14 -4.03
CA PRO A 37 -12.41 43.26 -3.57
C PRO A 37 -11.03 43.93 -3.46
N THR A 38 -10.87 45.14 -4.03
CA THR A 38 -9.63 45.92 -3.97
C THR A 38 -9.60 46.88 -2.79
N SER A 39 -10.76 47.16 -2.18
CA SER A 39 -10.86 48.00 -0.99
C SER A 39 -10.16 47.37 0.23
N PRO A 40 -9.60 48.19 1.15
CA PRO A 40 -9.07 47.68 2.40
C PRO A 40 -10.15 46.94 3.20
N VAL A 41 -9.75 45.83 3.84
CA VAL A 41 -10.64 45.10 4.77
C VAL A 41 -10.92 45.99 5.99
N ASP A 42 -12.20 46.17 6.30
CA ASP A 42 -12.64 46.83 7.52
C ASP A 42 -12.37 45.88 8.71
N ARG A 43 -11.55 46.35 9.65
CA ARG A 43 -11.11 45.54 10.80
C ARG A 43 -12.11 45.58 11.96
N ASP A 44 -13.04 46.53 11.96
CA ASP A 44 -14.07 46.69 12.99
C ASP A 44 -15.43 46.12 12.55
N ALA A 45 -15.55 45.72 11.28
CA ALA A 45 -16.75 45.09 10.75
C ALA A 45 -17.10 43.79 11.50
N ALA A 46 -18.38 43.67 11.84
CA ALA A 46 -18.97 42.42 12.33
C ALA A 46 -19.13 41.39 11.20
N LEU A 47 -19.54 40.18 11.56
CA LEU A 47 -19.98 39.18 10.59
C LEU A 47 -21.05 39.75 9.65
N PRO A 48 -21.02 39.43 8.35
CA PRO A 48 -22.10 39.77 7.44
C PRO A 48 -23.46 39.28 7.98
N PRO A 49 -24.57 40.00 7.70
CA PRO A 49 -25.91 39.57 8.07
C PRO A 49 -26.19 38.13 7.66
N ALA A 50 -26.97 37.39 8.45
CA ALA A 50 -27.22 35.97 8.25
C ALA A 50 -27.75 35.63 6.83
N GLN A 51 -28.49 36.55 6.19
CA GLN A 51 -29.00 36.38 4.83
C GLN A 51 -27.92 36.44 3.75
N GLN A 52 -26.75 37.01 4.06
CA GLN A 52 -25.61 37.11 3.15
C GLN A 52 -24.64 35.94 3.33
N ILE A 53 -24.70 35.21 4.45
CA ILE A 53 -23.88 34.03 4.70
C ILE A 53 -24.42 32.88 3.87
N VAL A 54 -23.64 32.44 2.88
CA VAL A 54 -24.03 31.40 1.93
C VAL A 54 -23.52 30.03 2.32
N HIS A 55 -22.42 29.96 3.07
CA HIS A 55 -21.86 28.69 3.53
C HIS A 55 -21.02 28.86 4.79
N THR A 56 -21.02 27.85 5.65
CA THR A 56 -20.16 27.77 6.83
C THR A 56 -19.71 26.34 6.98
N ALA A 57 -18.40 26.13 7.11
CA ALA A 57 -17.81 24.80 7.16
C ALA A 57 -16.59 24.78 8.08
N PRO A 58 -16.35 23.66 8.80
CA PRO A 58 -15.16 23.53 9.63
C PRO A 58 -13.89 23.68 8.79
N VAL A 59 -12.81 24.09 9.44
CA VAL A 59 -11.46 24.04 8.85
C VAL A 59 -11.16 22.59 8.44
N THR A 60 -10.80 22.37 7.17
CA THR A 60 -10.49 21.01 6.68
C THR A 60 -9.04 20.62 6.93
N GLN A 61 -8.12 21.59 6.91
CA GLN A 61 -6.69 21.42 7.21
C GLN A 61 -6.08 22.70 7.80
N ALA A 62 -5.05 22.57 8.64
CA ALA A 62 -4.35 23.67 9.32
C ALA A 62 -2.84 23.37 9.49
N GLY A 63 -1.96 24.32 9.12
CA GLY A 63 -0.53 24.07 8.90
C GLY A 63 0.29 25.36 9.01
N TYR A 64 1.56 25.26 9.41
CA TYR A 64 2.44 26.41 9.55
C TYR A 64 3.33 26.60 8.32
N VAL A 65 3.62 27.85 7.97
CA VAL A 65 4.56 28.22 6.90
C VAL A 65 5.92 28.60 7.51
N ASN A 66 5.88 29.32 8.64
CA ASN A 66 7.00 29.65 9.51
C ASN A 66 6.42 29.97 10.91
N PRO A 67 7.25 30.23 11.94
CA PRO A 67 6.76 30.46 13.31
C PRO A 67 5.69 31.56 13.45
N ASN A 68 5.66 32.53 12.53
CA ASN A 68 4.77 33.68 12.57
C ASN A 68 3.63 33.63 11.53
N GLN A 69 3.48 32.50 10.82
CA GLN A 69 2.50 32.35 9.75
C GLN A 69 1.88 30.97 9.77
N VAL A 70 0.56 30.92 9.88
CA VAL A 70 -0.24 29.70 9.76
C VAL A 70 -1.25 29.84 8.64
N VAL A 71 -1.59 28.73 8.00
CA VAL A 71 -2.57 28.66 6.92
C VAL A 71 -3.68 27.68 7.30
N TYR A 72 -4.90 28.12 7.09
CA TYR A 72 -6.10 27.30 7.22
C TYR A 72 -6.67 27.02 5.83
N SER A 73 -7.16 25.82 5.62
CA SER A 73 -7.75 25.41 4.35
C SER A 73 -9.20 24.99 4.52
N LEU A 74 -10.00 25.32 3.51
CA LEU A 74 -11.34 24.81 3.30
C LEU A 74 -11.39 24.07 1.96
N MET A 75 -11.69 22.77 2.01
CA MET A 75 -11.95 21.94 0.84
C MET A 75 -13.46 21.68 0.71
N MET A 76 -14.04 22.09 -0.41
CA MET A 76 -15.44 21.85 -0.75
C MET A 76 -15.53 20.95 -1.99
N GLY A 77 -16.03 19.73 -1.79
CA GLY A 77 -16.25 18.75 -2.84
C GLY A 77 -17.40 19.11 -3.78
N SER A 78 -17.52 18.37 -4.88
CA SER A 78 -18.52 18.60 -5.93
C SER A 78 -19.95 18.28 -5.47
N ASP A 79 -20.13 17.67 -4.30
CA ASP A 79 -21.40 17.37 -3.63
C ASP A 79 -21.98 18.55 -2.84
N VAL A 80 -21.14 19.55 -2.51
CA VAL A 80 -21.51 20.78 -1.80
C VAL A 80 -22.31 21.72 -2.70
N GLY A 81 -23.37 22.32 -2.15
CA GLY A 81 -24.43 23.06 -2.83
C GLY A 81 -24.02 24.25 -3.72
N ASP A 82 -25.01 24.82 -4.40
CA ASP A 82 -24.83 25.93 -5.34
C ASP A 82 -24.87 27.28 -4.60
N PHE A 83 -23.80 28.06 -4.68
CA PHE A 83 -23.75 29.43 -4.15
C PHE A 83 -22.59 30.22 -4.73
N ASP A 84 -22.69 31.55 -4.64
CA ASP A 84 -21.64 32.50 -5.00
C ASP A 84 -21.18 33.22 -3.74
N TRP A 85 -19.91 33.62 -3.65
CA TRP A 85 -19.38 34.37 -2.51
C TRP A 85 -18.26 35.32 -2.94
N ASN A 86 -18.10 36.42 -2.22
CA ASN A 86 -17.01 37.39 -2.41
C ASN A 86 -16.34 37.81 -1.09
N TRP A 87 -16.80 37.25 0.03
CA TRP A 87 -16.30 37.52 1.37
C TRP A 87 -15.94 36.21 2.07
N ILE A 88 -14.79 36.18 2.73
CA ILE A 88 -14.27 35.01 3.45
C ILE A 88 -13.84 35.44 4.85
N GLY A 89 -14.34 34.75 5.87
CA GLY A 89 -13.99 34.96 7.26
C GLY A 89 -13.53 33.67 7.96
N LEU A 90 -12.62 33.83 8.92
CA LEU A 90 -12.22 32.77 9.86
C LEU A 90 -12.84 33.04 11.23
N GLU A 91 -13.60 32.09 11.75
CA GLU A 91 -14.23 32.17 13.08
C GLU A 91 -13.55 31.19 14.06
N THR A 92 -13.21 31.69 15.24
CA THR A 92 -12.62 30.91 16.34
C THR A 92 -13.63 30.02 17.05
N ALA A 93 -13.15 29.11 17.92
CA ALA A 93 -14.02 28.33 18.81
C ALA A 93 -14.88 29.23 19.72
N GLU A 94 -14.37 30.40 20.11
CA GLU A 94 -15.04 31.41 20.94
C GLU A 94 -16.04 32.29 20.18
N LYS A 95 -16.36 31.97 18.92
CA LYS A 95 -17.27 32.78 18.08
C LYS A 95 -16.76 34.20 17.80
N VAL A 96 -15.45 34.38 17.85
CA VAL A 96 -14.79 35.63 17.43
C VAL A 96 -14.37 35.50 15.97
N LEU A 97 -14.76 36.48 15.15
CA LEU A 97 -14.28 36.64 13.78
C LEU A 97 -12.81 37.06 13.82
N LEU A 98 -11.90 36.13 13.56
CA LEU A 98 -10.45 36.33 13.67
C LEU A 98 -9.89 37.18 12.54
N ALA A 99 -10.19 36.80 11.29
CA ALA A 99 -9.60 37.41 10.10
C ALA A 99 -10.58 37.38 8.93
N VAL A 100 -10.44 38.35 8.02
CA VAL A 100 -11.34 38.57 6.89
C VAL A 100 -10.52 38.83 5.61
N ALA A 101 -11.04 38.36 4.48
CA ALA A 101 -10.53 38.67 3.15
C ALA A 101 -11.68 38.91 2.16
N TYR A 102 -11.51 39.90 1.29
CA TYR A 102 -12.39 40.16 0.15
C TYR A 102 -11.77 39.56 -1.11
N VAL A 103 -12.61 38.94 -1.93
CA VAL A 103 -12.21 38.32 -3.21
C VAL A 103 -13.22 38.69 -4.29
N PRO A 104 -12.83 38.71 -5.57
CA PRO A 104 -13.81 38.77 -6.66
C PRO A 104 -14.84 37.65 -6.51
N VAL A 105 -16.08 37.86 -6.99
CA VAL A 105 -17.15 36.85 -6.85
C VAL A 105 -16.68 35.49 -7.37
N GLN A 106 -16.74 34.50 -6.49
CA GLN A 106 -16.39 33.10 -6.74
C GLN A 106 -17.68 32.28 -6.78
N GLN A 107 -17.64 31.15 -7.50
CA GLN A 107 -18.81 30.31 -7.72
C GLN A 107 -18.56 28.87 -7.28
N LYS A 108 -19.51 28.29 -6.54
CA LYS A 108 -19.57 26.88 -6.17
C LYS A 108 -20.78 26.28 -6.85
N ARG A 109 -20.56 25.19 -7.57
CA ARG A 109 -21.58 24.44 -8.29
C ARG A 109 -21.54 22.99 -7.85
N LYS A 110 -22.71 22.46 -7.52
CA LYS A 110 -22.92 21.05 -7.17
C LYS A 110 -22.99 20.21 -8.44
N ASN A 111 -22.43 19.02 -8.40
CA ASN A 111 -22.50 18.06 -9.48
C ASN A 111 -23.92 17.46 -9.54
N ARG A 112 -24.61 17.69 -10.65
CA ARG A 112 -25.93 17.11 -10.96
C ARG A 112 -25.97 16.67 -12.44
N PRO A 113 -25.24 15.60 -12.83
CA PRO A 113 -25.27 15.12 -14.20
C PRO A 113 -26.69 14.65 -14.60
N PRO A 114 -27.15 14.87 -15.85
CA PRO A 114 -26.46 15.58 -16.94
C PRO A 114 -26.63 17.11 -16.92
N LEU A 115 -27.40 17.65 -15.98
CA LEU A 115 -27.87 19.05 -15.98
C LEU A 115 -26.79 20.07 -15.60
N GLN A 116 -25.85 19.70 -14.74
CA GLN A 116 -24.81 20.60 -14.24
C GLN A 116 -23.56 19.82 -13.84
N ILE A 117 -22.41 20.21 -14.38
CA ILE A 117 -21.10 19.72 -13.92
C ILE A 117 -20.69 20.56 -12.70
N GLY A 118 -20.44 19.88 -11.58
CA GLY A 118 -20.00 20.53 -10.34
C GLY A 118 -18.51 20.87 -10.35
N ASN A 119 -18.10 21.75 -9.44
CA ASN A 119 -16.69 22.06 -9.21
C ASN A 119 -16.24 21.68 -7.80
N ASN A 120 -14.96 21.33 -7.67
CA ASN A 120 -14.26 21.26 -6.38
C ASN A 120 -13.60 22.62 -6.14
N VAL A 121 -13.71 23.14 -4.92
CA VAL A 121 -13.12 24.43 -4.55
C VAL A 121 -12.28 24.26 -3.30
N THR A 122 -11.01 24.64 -3.39
CA THR A 122 -10.11 24.75 -2.24
C THR A 122 -9.80 26.23 -1.99
N ARG A 123 -9.85 26.65 -0.72
CA ARG A 123 -9.45 27.99 -0.29
C ARG A 123 -8.43 27.87 0.83
N ASN A 124 -7.28 28.52 0.63
CA ASN A 124 -6.23 28.64 1.63
C ASN A 124 -6.27 30.08 2.17
N PHE A 125 -6.21 30.21 3.49
CA PHE A 125 -6.30 31.48 4.19
C PHE A 125 -5.13 31.59 5.14
N LEU A 126 -4.14 32.41 4.76
CA LEU A 126 -2.94 32.64 5.54
C LEU A 126 -3.20 33.73 6.58
N VAL A 127 -2.87 33.43 7.83
CA VAL A 127 -2.94 34.33 8.98
C VAL A 127 -1.52 34.52 9.50
N ALA A 128 -1.10 35.78 9.63
CA ALA A 128 0.25 36.15 10.05
C ALA A 128 0.19 37.03 11.29
N PHE A 129 0.84 36.60 12.36
CA PHE A 129 1.09 37.37 13.59
C PHE A 129 2.26 36.73 14.36
N ASP A 130 2.86 37.48 15.27
CA ASP A 130 4.03 37.00 16.01
C ASP A 130 3.67 35.81 16.92
N GLY A 131 4.46 34.73 16.86
CA GLY A 131 4.19 33.49 17.59
C GLY A 131 2.97 32.71 17.10
N ALA A 132 2.51 32.89 15.85
CA ALA A 132 1.31 32.24 15.33
C ALA A 132 1.33 30.71 15.43
N GLN A 133 2.47 30.08 15.18
CA GLN A 133 2.62 28.62 15.29
C GLN A 133 2.41 28.16 16.74
N GLU A 134 3.08 28.83 17.69
CA GLU A 134 3.02 28.51 19.11
C GLU A 134 1.60 28.73 19.67
N LEU A 135 1.00 29.89 19.39
CA LEU A 135 -0.31 30.24 19.93
C LEU A 135 -1.44 29.35 19.39
N THR A 136 -1.33 28.88 18.15
CA THR A 136 -2.34 27.98 17.55
C THR A 136 -2.06 26.50 17.78
N GLY A 137 -0.85 26.15 18.24
CA GLY A 137 -0.45 24.76 18.45
C GLY A 137 -0.30 23.92 17.17
N ILE A 138 -0.22 24.57 16.00
CA ILE A 138 -0.14 23.89 14.70
C ILE A 138 1.30 23.42 14.45
N THR A 139 1.49 22.11 14.27
CA THR A 139 2.81 21.47 14.14
C THR A 139 3.09 20.86 12.77
N ILE A 140 2.13 20.91 11.84
CA ILE A 140 2.28 20.35 10.49
C ILE A 140 2.76 21.45 9.54
N ASP A 141 3.88 21.23 8.86
CA ASP A 141 4.39 22.16 7.83
C ASP A 141 3.46 22.15 6.61
N ALA A 142 3.02 23.34 6.17
CA ALA A 142 2.10 23.52 5.05
C ALA A 142 2.67 23.00 3.72
N SER A 143 3.99 22.89 3.56
CA SER A 143 4.64 22.30 2.38
C SER A 143 4.33 20.80 2.21
N THR A 144 3.98 20.09 3.28
CA THR A 144 3.60 18.67 3.23
C THR A 144 2.30 18.41 2.47
N TRP A 145 1.53 19.46 2.15
CA TRP A 145 0.21 19.37 1.52
C TRP A 145 0.20 19.64 0.01
N GLN A 146 1.34 20.05 -0.57
CA GLN A 146 1.48 20.02 -2.02
C GLN A 146 1.63 18.56 -2.46
N HIS A 147 0.50 17.87 -2.66
CA HIS A 147 0.52 16.62 -3.41
C HIS A 147 0.88 16.93 -4.87
N ASP A 148 2.16 16.72 -5.19
CA ASP A 148 2.61 16.65 -6.56
C ASP A 148 2.12 15.33 -7.19
N PHE A 149 0.99 15.40 -7.88
CA PHE A 149 0.44 14.26 -8.61
C PHE A 149 1.11 14.04 -9.96
N THR A 150 2.07 14.88 -10.37
CA THR A 150 2.70 14.81 -11.70
C THR A 150 3.32 13.44 -11.95
N VAL A 151 4.06 12.90 -10.97
CA VAL A 151 4.69 11.58 -11.09
C VAL A 151 3.65 10.46 -11.17
N ARG A 152 2.55 10.57 -10.40
CA ARG A 152 1.48 9.56 -10.41
C ARG A 152 0.71 9.56 -11.72
N LEU A 153 0.40 10.73 -12.27
CA LEU A 153 -0.31 10.87 -13.55
C LEU A 153 0.56 10.39 -14.71
N ALA A 154 1.83 10.79 -14.77
CA ALA A 154 2.78 10.27 -15.76
C ALA A 154 2.92 8.74 -15.68
N GLY A 155 2.92 8.17 -14.47
CA GLY A 155 2.93 6.72 -14.27
C GLY A 155 1.64 6.01 -14.68
N ILE A 156 0.49 6.70 -14.69
CA ILE A 156 -0.78 6.16 -15.21
C ILE A 156 -0.75 6.17 -16.74
N ASP A 157 -0.35 7.28 -17.35
CA ASP A 157 -0.26 7.42 -18.82
C ASP A 157 0.69 6.36 -19.42
N GLU A 158 1.85 6.14 -18.79
CA GLU A 158 2.81 5.14 -19.23
C GLU A 158 2.28 3.71 -19.04
N ARG A 159 1.55 3.45 -17.96
CA ARG A 159 0.92 2.13 -17.74
C ARG A 159 -0.15 1.83 -18.78
N GLU A 160 -0.99 2.80 -19.12
CA GLU A 160 -2.02 2.65 -20.15
C GLU A 160 -1.37 2.41 -21.52
N ARG A 161 -0.34 3.19 -21.86
CA ARG A 161 0.44 3.01 -23.09
C ARG A 161 1.02 1.61 -23.16
N LEU A 162 1.69 1.12 -22.11
CA LEU A 162 2.26 -0.23 -22.08
C LEU A 162 1.20 -1.33 -22.17
N ALA A 163 0.06 -1.19 -21.48
CA ALA A 163 -1.04 -2.15 -21.59
C ALA A 163 -1.60 -2.23 -23.03
N ASN A 164 -1.77 -1.07 -23.68
CA ASN A 164 -2.16 -1.01 -25.08
C ASN A 164 -1.07 -1.58 -26.00
N ARG A 165 0.22 -1.37 -25.67
CA ARG A 165 1.35 -1.91 -26.41
C ARG A 165 1.43 -3.44 -26.34
N ASP A 166 1.14 -4.02 -25.19
CA ASP A 166 1.09 -5.48 -25.02
C ASP A 166 -0.05 -6.10 -25.83
N MET A 167 -1.20 -5.40 -25.91
CA MET A 167 -2.38 -5.85 -26.64
C MET A 167 -2.28 -5.68 -28.17
N PHE A 168 -1.79 -4.53 -28.64
CA PHE A 168 -1.77 -4.16 -30.07
C PHE A 168 -0.37 -4.26 -30.71
N GLY A 169 0.68 -4.51 -29.95
CA GLY A 169 2.05 -4.58 -30.44
C GLY A 169 2.59 -3.25 -31.00
N ARG A 170 3.61 -3.38 -31.88
CA ARG A 170 4.24 -2.35 -32.74
C ARG A 170 3.45 -1.04 -32.93
N GLY A 171 2.34 -1.31 -33.58
CA GLY A 171 1.91 -0.60 -34.77
C GLY A 171 0.83 -1.47 -35.37
N THR A 172 -0.40 -1.20 -34.99
CA THR A 172 -1.59 -1.88 -35.50
C THR A 172 -2.48 -0.85 -36.17
N PHE A 173 -2.75 -1.07 -37.45
CA PHE A 173 -3.59 -0.21 -38.28
C PHE A 173 -4.92 -0.93 -38.54
N PHE A 174 -6.03 -0.26 -38.32
CA PHE A 174 -7.36 -0.86 -38.42
C PHE A 174 -7.92 -0.65 -39.83
N SER A 175 -8.16 -1.75 -40.54
CA SER A 175 -8.65 -1.76 -41.93
C SER A 175 -7.82 -0.83 -42.83
N THR A 176 -8.45 0.15 -43.48
CA THR A 176 -7.79 1.14 -44.34
C THR A 176 -7.31 2.38 -43.60
N GLY A 177 -7.42 2.41 -42.26
CA GLY A 177 -7.06 3.55 -41.44
C GLY A 177 -5.60 3.97 -41.60
N LEU A 178 -5.37 5.26 -41.82
CA LEU A 178 -4.06 5.86 -42.09
C LEU A 178 -3.35 5.27 -43.32
N LEU A 179 -4.08 4.79 -44.32
CA LEU A 179 -3.52 4.40 -45.62
C LEU A 179 -3.08 5.64 -46.38
N LEU A 180 -1.83 5.63 -46.88
CA LEU A 180 -1.37 6.68 -47.77
C LEU A 180 -1.80 6.35 -49.21
N GLU A 181 -2.49 7.28 -49.86
CA GLU A 181 -2.94 7.18 -51.25
C GLU A 181 -2.39 8.36 -52.07
N LYS A 182 -2.12 8.12 -53.36
CA LYS A 182 -1.79 9.20 -54.29
C LYS A 182 -3.09 9.92 -54.67
N ALA A 183 -3.15 11.23 -54.44
CA ALA A 183 -4.22 12.10 -54.91
C ALA A 183 -3.80 12.86 -56.17
N SER A 184 -4.71 13.63 -56.76
CA SER A 184 -4.48 14.38 -58.00
C SER A 184 -3.38 15.44 -57.90
N THR A 185 -3.12 15.97 -56.70
CA THR A 185 -2.15 17.07 -56.49
C THR A 185 -1.11 16.79 -55.39
N ASN A 186 -1.38 15.84 -54.49
CA ASN A 186 -0.57 15.51 -53.31
C ASN A 186 -0.81 14.05 -52.91
N TYR A 187 -0.45 13.67 -51.68
CA TYR A 187 -0.86 12.41 -51.06
C TYR A 187 -1.99 12.65 -50.07
N ARG A 188 -2.77 11.60 -49.81
CA ARG A 188 -3.88 11.61 -48.86
C ARG A 188 -3.71 10.47 -47.88
N LEU A 189 -3.69 10.79 -46.59
CA LEU A 189 -3.78 9.81 -45.52
C LEU A 189 -5.24 9.56 -45.21
N LYS A 190 -5.70 8.32 -45.36
CA LYS A 190 -7.08 7.94 -45.09
C LYS A 190 -7.44 8.13 -43.61
N ALA A 191 -8.65 8.62 -43.36
CA ALA A 191 -9.27 8.62 -42.04
C ALA A 191 -9.23 7.22 -41.42
N GLY A 192 -9.07 7.15 -40.10
CA GLY A 192 -9.17 5.90 -39.36
C GLY A 192 -8.34 5.88 -38.08
N LEU A 193 -8.15 4.65 -37.59
CA LEU A 193 -7.56 4.38 -36.28
C LEU A 193 -6.29 3.55 -36.42
N ALA A 194 -5.32 3.84 -35.55
CA ALA A 194 -4.18 2.97 -35.30
C ALA A 194 -3.75 3.05 -33.83
N TYR A 195 -2.98 2.07 -33.40
CA TYR A 195 -2.17 2.14 -32.19
C TYR A 195 -0.71 2.01 -32.57
N VAL A 196 0.13 2.94 -32.12
CA VAL A 196 1.58 2.94 -32.32
C VAL A 196 2.24 3.00 -30.97
N GLU A 197 3.07 2.01 -30.64
CA GLU A 197 3.70 1.90 -29.32
C GLU A 197 2.71 2.08 -28.17
N GLY A 198 1.46 1.61 -28.34
CA GLY A 198 0.38 1.72 -27.37
C GLY A 198 -0.36 3.07 -27.33
N ILE A 199 0.07 4.07 -28.09
CA ILE A 199 -0.60 5.36 -28.22
C ILE A 199 -1.70 5.25 -29.28
N ARG A 200 -2.93 5.62 -28.91
CA ARG A 200 -4.07 5.64 -29.84
C ARG A 200 -3.96 6.83 -30.79
N VAL A 201 -3.87 6.54 -32.08
CA VAL A 201 -3.94 7.52 -33.17
C VAL A 201 -5.33 7.49 -33.78
N HIS A 202 -5.97 8.65 -33.85
CA HIS A 202 -7.27 8.81 -34.49
C HIS A 202 -7.22 9.97 -35.48
N ALA A 203 -7.43 9.65 -36.76
CA ALA A 203 -7.61 10.62 -37.84
C ALA A 203 -9.10 10.60 -38.23
N PRO A 204 -9.91 11.58 -37.83
CA PRO A 204 -11.36 11.56 -38.07
C PRO A 204 -11.73 11.78 -39.54
N GLU A 205 -10.85 12.40 -40.32
CA GLU A 205 -11.03 12.69 -41.74
C GLU A 205 -9.72 12.46 -42.52
N ASP A 206 -9.82 12.43 -43.84
CA ASP A 206 -8.67 12.24 -44.72
C ASP A 206 -7.72 13.47 -44.63
N VAL A 207 -6.43 13.25 -44.40
CA VAL A 207 -5.43 14.32 -44.24
C VAL A 207 -4.57 14.45 -45.49
N SER A 208 -4.46 15.66 -46.04
CA SER A 208 -3.59 15.96 -47.18
C SER A 208 -2.13 16.05 -46.72
N ILE A 209 -1.22 15.37 -47.43
CA ILE A 209 0.21 15.34 -47.12
C ILE A 209 1.02 15.66 -48.38
N ALA A 210 2.00 16.57 -48.26
CA ALA A 210 3.00 16.82 -49.29
C ALA A 210 4.32 16.11 -48.96
N ALA A 211 4.89 15.39 -49.93
CA ALA A 211 6.23 14.83 -49.81
C ALA A 211 7.28 15.92 -50.13
N PRO A 212 8.33 16.10 -49.33
CA PRO A 212 9.32 17.16 -49.53
C PRO A 212 10.24 16.90 -50.73
N SER A 213 10.45 15.63 -51.06
CA SER A 213 11.28 15.17 -52.17
C SER A 213 10.87 13.75 -52.55
N LEU A 214 11.27 13.30 -53.74
CA LEU A 214 11.02 11.95 -54.25
C LEU A 214 12.33 11.38 -54.82
N PRO A 215 12.62 10.06 -54.67
CA PRO A 215 11.88 9.08 -53.88
C PRO A 215 12.03 9.31 -52.37
N ASN A 216 11.07 8.87 -51.57
CA ASN A 216 11.11 9.01 -50.12
C ASN A 216 10.20 7.99 -49.42
N THR A 217 10.40 7.77 -48.12
CA THR A 217 9.54 6.92 -47.29
C THR A 217 8.80 7.80 -46.30
N ALA A 218 7.48 7.63 -46.22
CA ALA A 218 6.62 8.28 -45.25
C ALA A 218 6.60 7.46 -43.95
N TRP A 219 6.81 8.11 -42.82
CA TRP A 219 6.74 7.53 -41.48
C TRP A 219 5.71 8.27 -40.64
N LEU A 220 4.94 7.52 -39.86
CA LEU A 220 4.07 8.08 -38.83
C LEU A 220 4.90 8.31 -37.57
N ASP A 221 5.02 9.57 -37.15
CA ASP A 221 5.66 9.99 -35.90
C ASP A 221 4.57 10.25 -34.86
N VAL A 222 4.53 9.43 -33.80
CA VAL A 222 3.50 9.47 -32.75
C VAL A 222 4.14 9.75 -31.40
N ARG A 223 3.53 10.64 -30.61
CA ARG A 223 3.96 10.99 -29.26
C ARG A 223 2.78 11.32 -28.35
N LEU A 224 2.99 11.20 -27.05
CA LEU A 224 2.16 11.84 -26.02
C LEU A 224 2.82 13.18 -25.68
N GLN A 225 2.13 14.29 -25.94
CA GLN A 225 2.67 15.63 -25.69
C GLN A 225 1.74 16.42 -24.78
N ARG A 226 2.34 17.29 -23.95
CA ARG A 226 1.57 18.18 -23.09
C ARG A 226 0.78 19.17 -23.95
N SER A 227 -0.52 19.26 -23.68
CA SER A 227 -1.41 20.26 -24.26
C SER A 227 -2.13 20.96 -23.11
N GLN A 228 -1.69 22.17 -22.78
CA GLN A 228 -2.17 22.92 -21.63
C GLN A 228 -2.05 22.12 -20.31
N SER A 229 -3.18 21.74 -19.71
CA SER A 229 -3.25 20.97 -18.45
C SER A 229 -3.37 19.46 -18.66
N ASP A 230 -3.25 18.98 -19.91
CA ASP A 230 -3.46 17.59 -20.30
C ASP A 230 -2.25 17.00 -21.05
N VAL A 231 -2.22 15.67 -21.23
CA VAL A 231 -1.28 14.95 -22.08
C VAL A 231 -2.07 14.25 -23.18
N VAL A 232 -1.88 14.67 -24.43
CA VAL A 232 -2.69 14.21 -25.55
C VAL A 232 -1.85 13.44 -26.56
N ALA A 233 -2.45 12.44 -27.19
CA ALA A 233 -1.86 11.78 -28.36
C ALA A 233 -1.74 12.79 -29.50
N SER A 234 -0.55 12.87 -30.09
CA SER A 234 -0.28 13.74 -31.22
C SER A 234 0.61 13.03 -32.22
N TRP A 235 0.39 13.33 -33.48
CA TRP A 235 1.06 12.63 -34.57
C TRP A 235 1.35 13.56 -35.74
N SER A 236 2.34 13.19 -36.55
CA SER A 236 2.76 13.90 -37.76
C SER A 236 3.42 12.92 -38.73
N ILE A 237 3.75 13.39 -39.93
CA ILE A 237 4.48 12.60 -40.92
C ILE A 237 5.94 13.03 -40.93
N ALA A 238 6.82 12.08 -40.66
CA ALA A 238 8.26 12.20 -40.85
C ALA A 238 8.65 11.59 -42.20
N TRP A 239 9.74 12.10 -42.78
CA TRP A 239 10.23 11.68 -44.09
C TRP A 239 11.67 11.22 -43.99
N GLY A 240 12.00 10.09 -44.62
CA GLY A 240 13.36 9.58 -44.68
C GLY A 240 13.42 8.06 -44.78
N THR A 241 14.55 7.51 -45.20
CA THR A 241 14.66 6.08 -45.52
C THR A 241 14.80 5.18 -44.29
N ASN A 242 15.40 5.65 -43.19
CA ASN A 242 15.65 4.87 -41.97
C ASN A 242 15.40 5.71 -40.70
N GLN A 243 14.15 6.10 -40.48
CA GLN A 243 13.78 6.82 -39.26
C GLN A 243 13.77 5.88 -38.04
N THR A 244 14.12 6.40 -36.86
CA THR A 244 14.15 5.65 -35.59
C THR A 244 13.58 6.46 -34.44
N ASP A 245 13.05 5.77 -33.43
CA ASP A 245 12.46 6.41 -32.24
C ASP A 245 13.47 7.31 -31.53
N TYR A 246 13.07 8.53 -31.21
CA TYR A 246 13.95 9.53 -30.60
C TYR A 246 13.24 10.28 -29.47
N THR A 247 14.03 11.02 -28.69
CA THR A 247 13.51 11.97 -27.70
C THR A 247 13.88 13.36 -28.17
N ASP A 248 12.92 14.28 -28.22
CA ASP A 248 13.15 15.65 -28.65
C ASP A 248 13.82 16.50 -27.56
N SER A 249 14.12 17.76 -27.86
CA SER A 249 14.74 18.70 -26.92
C SER A 249 13.82 19.10 -25.75
N ALA A 250 12.51 18.84 -25.85
CA ALA A 250 11.54 19.05 -24.79
C ALA A 250 11.38 17.81 -23.88
N GLY A 251 12.12 16.72 -24.16
CA GLY A 251 12.05 15.47 -23.41
C GLY A 251 10.88 14.58 -23.79
N VAL A 252 10.15 14.88 -24.87
CA VAL A 252 9.03 14.08 -25.36
C VAL A 252 9.57 12.90 -26.18
N ARG A 253 9.03 11.71 -25.95
CA ARG A 253 9.40 10.50 -26.69
C ARG A 253 8.56 10.35 -27.95
N HIS A 254 9.22 10.21 -29.09
CA HIS A 254 8.64 10.02 -30.41
C HIS A 254 8.82 8.56 -30.87
N TYR A 255 7.73 7.97 -31.38
CA TYR A 255 7.70 6.61 -31.89
C TYR A 255 7.38 6.62 -33.39
N LEU A 256 8.26 6.03 -34.18
CA LEU A 256 8.24 6.09 -35.64
C LEU A 256 7.95 4.71 -36.24
N VAL A 257 6.93 4.67 -37.09
CA VAL A 257 6.48 3.47 -37.83
C VAL A 257 6.35 3.80 -39.32
N PRO A 258 6.91 2.98 -40.23
CA PRO A 258 6.84 3.27 -41.66
C PRO A 258 5.41 3.09 -42.18
N LEU A 259 4.94 4.00 -43.02
CA LEU A 259 3.63 3.96 -43.66
C LEU A 259 3.74 3.44 -45.10
N ALA A 260 4.59 4.06 -45.93
CA ALA A 260 4.70 3.69 -47.33
C ALA A 260 6.00 4.21 -47.98
N ASP A 261 6.44 3.52 -49.03
CA ASP A 261 7.52 3.96 -49.91
C ASP A 261 6.97 4.64 -51.18
N LEU A 262 7.60 5.75 -51.55
CA LEU A 262 7.32 6.52 -52.76
C LEU A 262 8.49 6.44 -53.73
N ASP A 263 8.22 6.12 -54.99
CA ASP A 263 9.22 6.14 -56.05
C ASP A 263 9.53 7.56 -56.56
N ALA A 264 10.47 7.67 -57.51
CA ALA A 264 10.86 8.94 -58.12
C ALA A 264 9.72 9.63 -58.91
N GLY A 265 8.70 8.88 -59.34
CA GLY A 265 7.48 9.40 -59.98
C GLY A 265 6.35 9.70 -58.99
N GLY A 266 6.60 9.53 -57.69
CA GLY A 266 5.63 9.73 -56.62
C GLY A 266 4.52 8.69 -56.61
N ASN A 267 4.78 7.48 -57.10
CA ASN A 267 3.85 6.36 -56.97
C ASN A 267 4.15 5.59 -55.69
N LEU A 268 3.09 5.05 -55.08
CA LEU A 268 3.19 4.16 -53.93
C LEU A 268 3.72 2.80 -54.42
N VAL A 269 4.95 2.47 -54.03
CA VAL A 269 5.59 1.20 -54.44
C VAL A 269 5.52 0.13 -53.37
N ALA A 270 5.28 0.52 -52.11
CA ALA A 270 5.01 -0.42 -51.02
C ALA A 270 4.15 0.22 -49.93
N ASP A 271 3.07 -0.45 -49.52
CA ASP A 271 2.41 -0.19 -48.23
C ASP A 271 3.20 -0.92 -47.15
N ARG A 272 3.80 -0.17 -46.22
CA ARG A 272 4.64 -0.69 -45.14
C ARG A 272 3.84 -0.93 -43.86
N ARG A 273 2.55 -0.59 -43.85
CA ARG A 273 1.66 -0.89 -42.73
C ARG A 273 1.38 -2.40 -42.70
N LEU A 274 1.08 -2.90 -41.50
CA LEU A 274 0.55 -4.24 -41.30
C LEU A 274 -0.94 -4.13 -40.93
N PRO A 275 -1.83 -3.83 -41.89
CA PRO A 275 -3.24 -3.59 -41.60
C PRO A 275 -3.90 -4.87 -41.08
N LYS A 276 -4.77 -4.72 -40.09
CA LYS A 276 -5.61 -5.78 -39.56
C LYS A 276 -7.06 -5.51 -39.96
N PRO A 277 -7.81 -6.50 -40.50
CA PRO A 277 -9.20 -6.33 -40.90
C PRO A 277 -10.11 -6.32 -39.66
N ILE A 278 -9.88 -5.35 -38.77
CA ILE A 278 -10.61 -5.17 -37.52
C ILE A 278 -11.48 -3.92 -37.70
N THR A 279 -12.80 -4.12 -37.60
CA THR A 279 -13.80 -3.05 -37.69
C THR A 279 -14.70 -2.96 -36.45
N GLY A 280 -14.44 -3.81 -35.44
CA GLY A 280 -15.18 -3.89 -34.18
C GLY A 280 -14.26 -4.16 -32.97
N PRO A 281 -14.83 -4.47 -31.79
CA PRO A 281 -14.06 -4.76 -30.58
C PRO A 281 -13.02 -5.88 -30.80
N LEU A 282 -11.81 -5.70 -30.28
CA LEU A 282 -10.71 -6.65 -30.46
C LEU A 282 -11.05 -8.05 -29.91
N VAL A 283 -11.81 -8.10 -28.81
CA VAL A 283 -12.25 -9.36 -28.19
C VAL A 283 -13.09 -10.20 -29.15
N ASP A 284 -13.93 -9.58 -29.99
CA ASP A 284 -14.73 -10.30 -30.98
C ASP A 284 -13.86 -10.83 -32.13
N HIS A 285 -12.75 -10.14 -32.43
CA HIS A 285 -11.78 -10.57 -33.42
C HIS A 285 -10.94 -11.77 -32.93
N TRP A 286 -10.67 -11.86 -31.62
CA TRP A 286 -10.00 -13.02 -31.01
C TRP A 286 -10.98 -14.18 -30.74
N ALA A 287 -12.21 -13.88 -30.30
CA ALA A 287 -13.26 -14.85 -30.07
C ALA A 287 -13.76 -15.54 -31.36
N ALA A 288 -13.46 -14.95 -32.53
CA ALA A 288 -13.73 -15.57 -33.83
C ALA A 288 -12.93 -16.84 -34.12
N GLN A 289 -11.93 -17.23 -33.30
CA GLN A 289 -11.16 -18.48 -33.49
C GLN A 289 -11.90 -19.80 -33.19
N VAL A 290 -13.23 -19.80 -33.27
CA VAL A 290 -14.03 -21.02 -33.38
C VAL A 290 -14.66 -21.04 -34.78
N GLY A 291 -13.95 -21.59 -35.76
CA GLY A 291 -14.41 -21.70 -37.15
C GLY A 291 -13.40 -22.37 -38.08
N ASP A 292 -13.88 -22.91 -39.20
CA ASP A 292 -13.05 -23.55 -40.24
C ASP A 292 -12.39 -22.48 -41.13
N TYR A 293 -11.06 -22.49 -41.20
CA TYR A 293 -10.27 -21.42 -41.81
C TYR A 293 -9.62 -21.88 -43.12
N PRO A 294 -9.98 -21.28 -44.27
CA PRO A 294 -9.55 -21.77 -45.57
C PRO A 294 -8.03 -21.80 -45.82
N LYS A 295 -7.24 -21.08 -45.02
CA LYS A 295 -5.79 -20.91 -45.18
C LYS A 295 -4.95 -21.44 -44.02
N LEU A 296 -5.57 -22.01 -42.98
CA LEU A 296 -4.86 -22.71 -41.90
C LEU A 296 -4.74 -24.19 -42.28
N ARG A 297 -3.54 -24.75 -42.15
CA ARG A 297 -3.14 -26.12 -42.56
C ARG A 297 -3.86 -27.27 -41.82
N ALA A 298 -4.93 -26.99 -41.10
CA ALA A 298 -5.69 -27.95 -40.30
C ALA A 298 -7.05 -28.28 -40.93
N ARG A 299 -7.16 -28.28 -42.26
CA ARG A 299 -8.27 -28.98 -42.92
C ARG A 299 -7.87 -30.43 -43.13
N ALA A 300 -8.73 -31.35 -42.67
CA ALA A 300 -8.66 -32.75 -43.10
C ALA A 300 -8.65 -32.76 -44.63
N THR A 301 -7.56 -33.26 -45.21
CA THR A 301 -7.30 -33.23 -46.66
C THR A 301 -8.46 -33.92 -47.37
N THR A 302 -9.14 -33.22 -48.29
CA THR A 302 -10.24 -33.84 -49.06
C THR A 302 -9.67 -34.73 -50.16
N LYS A 303 -10.46 -35.67 -50.71
CA LYS A 303 -9.99 -36.58 -51.78
C LYS A 303 -9.48 -35.83 -53.02
N THR A 304 -10.02 -34.65 -53.27
CA THR A 304 -9.61 -33.75 -54.36
C THR A 304 -8.24 -33.11 -54.08
N ASP A 305 -7.95 -32.79 -52.82
CA ASP A 305 -6.69 -32.11 -52.42
C ASP A 305 -5.44 -32.99 -52.60
N VAL A 306 -5.62 -34.32 -52.65
CA VAL A 306 -4.54 -35.31 -52.88
C VAL A 306 -4.62 -35.98 -54.26
N GLY A 307 -5.47 -35.49 -55.16
CA GLY A 307 -5.58 -36.01 -56.54
C GLY A 307 -6.19 -37.41 -56.64
N LEU A 308 -6.94 -37.86 -55.63
CA LEU A 308 -7.64 -39.14 -55.63
C LEU A 308 -9.00 -39.09 -56.34
N ASP A 309 -9.47 -37.90 -56.73
CA ASP A 309 -10.67 -37.65 -57.53
C ASP A 309 -10.52 -38.07 -59.01
N LYS A 310 -9.28 -38.30 -59.46
CA LYS A 310 -8.93 -38.66 -60.84
C LYS A 310 -8.70 -40.15 -61.07
N ILE A 311 -8.92 -40.97 -60.05
CA ILE A 311 -8.79 -42.42 -60.16
C ILE A 311 -10.14 -42.99 -60.61
N PRO A 312 -10.25 -43.64 -61.79
CA PRO A 312 -11.52 -44.22 -62.24
C PRO A 312 -11.97 -45.30 -61.26
N ASN A 313 -13.19 -45.20 -60.75
CA ASN A 313 -13.80 -46.27 -59.96
C ASN A 313 -13.87 -47.54 -60.83
N ALA A 314 -13.09 -48.56 -60.43
CA ALA A 314 -13.14 -49.97 -60.80
C ALA A 314 -13.57 -50.30 -62.25
N ILE A 315 -12.61 -50.66 -63.09
CA ILE A 315 -12.86 -51.26 -64.42
C ILE A 315 -13.37 -52.71 -64.31
N SER A 316 -13.38 -53.33 -63.13
CA SER A 316 -13.92 -54.68 -62.90
C SER A 316 -14.22 -54.95 -61.42
N ASP A 317 -15.28 -55.70 -61.16
CA ASP A 317 -15.75 -56.22 -59.87
C ASP A 317 -15.47 -57.74 -59.71
N ASP A 318 -14.69 -58.34 -60.60
CA ASP A 318 -14.32 -59.76 -60.56
C ASP A 318 -13.08 -59.99 -59.66
N PRO A 319 -13.22 -60.71 -58.54
CA PRO A 319 -12.12 -60.97 -57.60
C PRO A 319 -11.05 -61.96 -58.12
N ALA A 320 -11.28 -62.63 -59.26
CA ALA A 320 -10.34 -63.59 -59.84
C ALA A 320 -9.36 -62.97 -60.87
N LEU A 321 -9.61 -61.73 -61.31
CA LEU A 321 -8.85 -61.04 -62.35
C LEU A 321 -7.56 -60.37 -61.80
N ASP A 322 -6.39 -60.81 -62.26
CA ASP A 322 -5.06 -60.21 -61.97
C ASP A 322 -4.43 -59.70 -63.27
N ARG A 323 -4.78 -58.48 -63.69
CA ARG A 323 -4.15 -57.80 -64.83
C ARG A 323 -3.53 -56.47 -64.40
N GLY A 324 -2.42 -56.11 -65.03
CA GLY A 324 -1.58 -54.94 -64.65
C GLY A 324 -2.19 -53.56 -64.98
N ASP A 325 -3.34 -53.54 -65.65
CA ASP A 325 -4.15 -52.38 -66.03
C ASP A 325 -5.36 -52.16 -65.10
N VAL A 326 -5.63 -53.08 -64.17
CA VAL A 326 -6.62 -52.89 -63.11
C VAL A 326 -5.92 -52.32 -61.88
N LEU A 327 -6.49 -51.27 -61.27
CA LEU A 327 -5.94 -50.60 -60.09
C LEU A 327 -5.47 -51.60 -59.04
N ALA A 328 -4.41 -51.23 -58.33
CA ALA A 328 -3.77 -52.01 -57.27
C ALA A 328 -4.73 -52.64 -56.25
N THR A 329 -6.00 -52.21 -56.17
CA THR A 329 -7.03 -52.77 -55.31
C THR A 329 -7.37 -54.22 -55.61
N THR A 330 -7.53 -54.72 -56.84
CA THR A 330 -7.95 -56.13 -57.00
C THR A 330 -6.81 -57.09 -56.66
N LYS A 331 -5.58 -56.73 -57.04
CA LYS A 331 -4.38 -57.48 -56.68
C LYS A 331 -4.04 -57.38 -55.20
N ALA A 332 -4.16 -56.19 -54.59
CA ALA A 332 -3.99 -56.01 -53.16
C ALA A 332 -5.13 -56.68 -52.37
N THR A 333 -6.38 -56.65 -52.84
CA THR A 333 -7.51 -57.35 -52.21
C THR A 333 -7.33 -58.85 -52.31
N ARG A 334 -6.85 -59.39 -53.43
CA ARG A 334 -6.49 -60.82 -53.55
C ARG A 334 -5.31 -61.19 -52.65
N ALA A 335 -4.27 -60.35 -52.61
CA ALA A 335 -3.13 -60.55 -51.72
C ALA A 335 -3.53 -60.45 -50.23
N VAL A 336 -4.41 -59.51 -49.87
CA VAL A 336 -5.00 -59.36 -48.53
C VAL A 336 -5.94 -60.51 -48.23
N GLN A 337 -6.72 -61.05 -49.17
CA GLN A 337 -7.55 -62.23 -48.93
C GLN A 337 -6.70 -63.48 -48.71
N LEU A 338 -5.65 -63.68 -49.50
CA LEU A 338 -4.70 -64.79 -49.31
C LEU A 338 -3.94 -64.64 -47.99
N ARG A 339 -3.46 -63.43 -47.69
CA ARG A 339 -2.77 -63.12 -46.44
C ARG A 339 -3.71 -63.20 -45.24
N ALA A 340 -4.94 -62.74 -45.34
CA ALA A 340 -5.95 -62.87 -44.29
C ALA A 340 -6.35 -64.33 -44.11
N ALA A 341 -6.43 -65.15 -45.15
CA ALA A 341 -6.67 -66.58 -45.01
C ALA A 341 -5.49 -67.29 -44.31
N GLN A 342 -4.25 -66.92 -44.62
CA GLN A 342 -3.05 -67.41 -43.93
C GLN A 342 -2.95 -66.89 -42.49
N ASP A 343 -3.21 -65.60 -42.26
CA ASP A 343 -3.24 -64.99 -40.93
C ASP A 343 -4.41 -65.55 -40.12
N LEU A 344 -5.54 -65.95 -40.73
CA LEU A 344 -6.65 -66.63 -40.05
C LEU A 344 -6.31 -68.09 -39.73
N ASP A 345 -5.52 -68.76 -40.58
CA ASP A 345 -4.99 -70.11 -40.34
C ASP A 345 -3.89 -70.09 -39.26
N ASP A 346 -3.04 -69.07 -39.24
CA ASP A 346 -2.03 -68.82 -38.21
C ASP A 346 -2.65 -68.29 -36.91
N LEU A 347 -3.71 -67.50 -37.00
CA LEU A 347 -4.56 -67.11 -35.87
C LEU A 347 -5.32 -68.34 -35.34
N ALA A 348 -5.83 -69.23 -36.19
CA ALA A 348 -6.45 -70.48 -35.76
C ALA A 348 -5.44 -71.44 -35.10
N LYS A 349 -4.19 -71.47 -35.57
CA LYS A 349 -3.10 -72.23 -34.94
C LYS A 349 -2.61 -71.61 -33.63
N SER A 350 -2.57 -70.28 -33.52
CA SER A 350 -2.19 -69.56 -32.28
C SER A 350 -3.33 -69.48 -31.26
N LEU A 351 -4.59 -69.43 -31.71
CA LEU A 351 -5.78 -69.64 -30.89
C LEU A 351 -5.97 -71.12 -30.54
N GLY A 352 -5.46 -72.06 -31.33
CA GLY A 352 -5.48 -73.50 -31.01
C GLY A 352 -4.71 -73.87 -29.74
N THR A 353 -3.76 -73.04 -29.30
CA THR A 353 -3.09 -73.15 -28.00
C THR A 353 -3.67 -72.21 -26.92
N ALA A 354 -4.36 -71.13 -27.29
CA ALA A 354 -5.00 -70.20 -26.34
C ALA A 354 -6.48 -70.52 -26.00
N ALA A 355 -7.20 -71.22 -26.88
CA ALA A 355 -8.65 -71.48 -26.77
C ALA A 355 -8.99 -72.91 -26.31
N ARG A 356 -7.99 -73.71 -25.92
CA ARG A 356 -8.18 -75.02 -25.27
C ARG A 356 -8.16 -74.96 -23.74
N ARG A 357 -8.18 -73.74 -23.17
CA ARG A 357 -8.32 -73.52 -21.73
C ARG A 357 -9.79 -73.22 -21.45
N ASP A 358 -10.56 -74.29 -21.23
CA ASP A 358 -11.92 -74.22 -20.71
C ASP A 358 -11.96 -73.32 -19.47
N VAL A 359 -12.82 -72.31 -19.50
CA VAL A 359 -13.17 -71.49 -18.33
C VAL A 359 -14.56 -71.89 -17.87
N GLY A 360 -14.64 -72.95 -17.06
CA GLY A 360 -15.92 -73.46 -16.58
C GLY A 360 -15.85 -74.66 -15.63
N THR A 361 -15.97 -74.36 -14.34
CA THR A 361 -16.50 -75.15 -13.20
C THR A 361 -15.88 -76.48 -12.74
N ASP A 362 -14.90 -77.09 -13.39
CA ASP A 362 -14.23 -78.28 -12.78
C ASP A 362 -12.71 -78.31 -13.05
N ALA A 363 -11.98 -77.36 -12.46
CA ALA A 363 -10.60 -77.51 -12.00
C ALA A 363 -10.15 -76.19 -11.35
N GLY A 364 -9.52 -76.30 -10.17
CA GLY A 364 -8.93 -75.17 -9.46
C GLY A 364 -7.84 -74.45 -10.27
N ASP A 365 -7.52 -73.26 -9.78
CA ASP A 365 -6.45 -72.36 -10.21
C ASP A 365 -6.82 -71.33 -11.29
N LEU A 366 -7.66 -70.38 -10.85
CA LEU A 366 -7.87 -69.09 -11.52
C LEU A 366 -6.84 -68.01 -11.13
N LEU A 367 -5.81 -68.38 -10.37
CA LEU A 367 -4.61 -67.58 -10.16
C LEU A 367 -3.47 -68.56 -9.92
N GLU A 368 -2.82 -69.04 -10.97
CA GLU A 368 -1.44 -69.48 -10.75
C GLU A 368 -0.66 -68.21 -10.37
N VAL A 369 -0.27 -68.18 -9.10
CA VAL A 369 0.60 -67.18 -8.51
C VAL A 369 1.79 -66.96 -9.45
N GLY A 370 1.95 -65.72 -9.96
CA GLY A 370 3.11 -65.34 -10.78
C GLY A 370 2.86 -65.03 -12.25
N ALA A 371 1.65 -65.22 -12.81
CA ALA A 371 1.41 -64.99 -14.25
C ALA A 371 1.62 -63.54 -14.75
N PHE A 372 1.74 -62.55 -13.85
CA PHE A 372 2.17 -61.18 -14.14
C PHE A 372 3.00 -60.55 -12.99
N GLY A 373 3.66 -61.37 -12.18
CA GLY A 373 4.44 -60.91 -11.02
C GLY A 373 3.61 -60.36 -9.85
N TRP A 374 2.30 -60.58 -9.83
CA TRP A 374 1.42 -60.12 -8.75
C TRP A 374 0.99 -61.31 -7.87
N GLY A 375 1.37 -61.26 -6.59
CA GLY A 375 0.76 -62.08 -5.53
C GLY A 375 1.52 -63.32 -5.01
N THR A 376 2.86 -63.31 -4.88
CA THR A 376 3.58 -64.40 -4.20
C THR A 376 3.83 -64.04 -2.72
N ASN A 377 3.89 -65.06 -1.84
CA ASN A 377 4.22 -64.86 -0.42
C ASN A 377 5.74 -64.90 -0.15
N ASP A 378 6.55 -65.23 -1.15
CA ASP A 378 8.02 -65.29 -1.10
C ASP A 378 8.59 -64.73 -2.43
N SER A 379 9.63 -63.89 -2.38
CA SER A 379 10.48 -63.57 -3.56
C SER A 379 11.35 -64.79 -3.93
N PRO A 380 11.77 -65.04 -5.20
CA PRO A 380 11.88 -64.13 -6.36
C PRO A 380 11.36 -64.64 -7.76
N VAL A 381 10.99 -63.67 -8.63
CA VAL A 381 11.23 -63.43 -10.10
C VAL A 381 11.18 -64.62 -11.11
N ALA A 382 10.57 -64.59 -12.31
CA ALA A 382 10.85 -63.81 -13.54
C ALA A 382 9.89 -64.29 -14.68
N ALA A 383 9.69 -63.63 -15.84
CA ALA A 383 10.71 -63.49 -16.90
C ALA A 383 10.39 -62.46 -18.03
N SER A 384 9.63 -61.39 -17.77
CA SER A 384 9.49 -60.22 -18.67
C SER A 384 8.53 -59.18 -18.04
N VAL A 385 8.93 -57.94 -17.71
CA VAL A 385 9.41 -56.84 -18.58
C VAL A 385 10.85 -56.39 -18.22
N ASN A 386 11.83 -57.15 -18.73
CA ASN A 386 13.19 -56.79 -19.18
C ASN A 386 14.09 -55.75 -18.48
N ILE A 387 14.20 -55.81 -17.15
CA ILE A 387 15.42 -55.78 -16.30
C ILE A 387 15.07 -55.37 -14.87
N TYR A 388 13.82 -54.99 -14.64
CA TYR A 388 13.34 -54.55 -13.35
C TYR A 388 12.24 -55.48 -12.84
N GLU A 389 12.40 -55.88 -11.59
CA GLU A 389 11.48 -56.70 -10.81
C GLU A 389 10.40 -55.80 -10.23
N SER A 390 9.14 -56.20 -10.36
CA SER A 390 8.04 -55.54 -9.68
C SER A 390 7.30 -56.59 -8.88
N SER A 391 6.89 -56.25 -7.66
CA SER A 391 6.26 -57.19 -6.73
C SER A 391 5.18 -56.51 -5.92
N VAL A 392 4.21 -57.29 -5.46
CA VAL A 392 3.23 -56.88 -4.46
C VAL A 392 3.34 -57.84 -3.29
N THR A 393 3.83 -57.36 -2.16
CA THR A 393 4.05 -58.15 -0.95
C THR A 393 2.98 -57.80 0.08
N LYS A 394 2.23 -58.80 0.56
CA LYS A 394 1.32 -58.62 1.68
C LYS A 394 2.07 -58.80 3.00
N PHE A 395 1.68 -58.03 4.00
CA PHE A 395 2.15 -58.15 5.38
C PHE A 395 0.99 -58.63 6.22
N THR A 396 1.21 -59.76 6.88
CA THR A 396 0.29 -60.33 7.84
C THR A 396 1.08 -60.71 9.08
N PRO A 397 0.51 -60.66 10.28
CA PRO A 397 1.12 -61.27 11.45
C PRO A 397 1.18 -62.77 11.19
N ALA A 398 2.34 -63.28 10.78
CA ALA A 398 2.60 -64.69 10.88
C ALA A 398 2.73 -65.00 12.37
N THR A 399 2.21 -66.14 12.81
CA THR A 399 2.13 -66.62 14.19
C THR A 399 3.47 -66.78 14.94
N GLU A 400 4.55 -66.14 14.48
CA GLU A 400 5.90 -66.24 15.02
C GLU A 400 6.66 -64.92 14.78
N TYR A 401 7.06 -64.27 15.88
CA TYR A 401 7.92 -63.09 16.05
C TYR A 401 8.53 -62.43 14.78
N VAL A 402 7.71 -61.77 13.94
CA VAL A 402 8.20 -60.83 12.93
C VAL A 402 8.06 -59.41 13.51
N PRO A 403 9.13 -58.58 13.52
CA PRO A 403 9.02 -57.20 13.98
C PRO A 403 7.95 -56.45 13.18
N GLU A 404 7.04 -55.76 13.86
CA GLU A 404 6.06 -54.88 13.22
C GLU A 404 6.80 -53.88 12.31
N ILE A 405 6.68 -54.06 11.01
CA ILE A 405 7.27 -53.14 10.05
C ILE A 405 6.46 -51.83 10.13
N PHE A 406 7.13 -50.76 10.57
CA PHE A 406 6.54 -49.43 10.80
C PHE A 406 5.37 -49.41 11.80
N GLY A 407 5.35 -50.33 12.78
CA GLY A 407 4.29 -50.43 13.78
C GLY A 407 2.94 -50.92 13.21
N MET A 408 2.97 -51.60 12.06
CA MET A 408 1.77 -52.13 11.40
C MET A 408 1.72 -53.65 11.47
N SER A 409 0.54 -54.18 11.77
CA SER A 409 0.24 -55.61 11.81
C SER A 409 -0.21 -56.13 10.44
N TYR A 410 -0.94 -55.32 9.66
CA TYR A 410 -1.45 -55.69 8.34
C TYR A 410 -1.19 -54.59 7.30
N GLY A 411 -0.82 -54.98 6.08
CA GLY A 411 -0.64 -54.05 4.98
C GLY A 411 -0.16 -54.68 3.67
N VAL A 412 0.11 -53.86 2.67
CA VAL A 412 0.63 -54.27 1.36
C VAL A 412 1.71 -53.29 0.90
N VAL A 413 2.85 -53.78 0.41
CA VAL A 413 3.84 -52.97 -0.32
C VAL A 413 3.81 -53.36 -1.78
N ALA A 414 3.57 -52.37 -2.65
CA ALA A 414 3.82 -52.45 -4.07
C ALA A 414 5.23 -51.93 -4.36
N THR A 415 6.07 -52.77 -4.95
CA THR A 415 7.41 -52.45 -5.42
C THR A 415 7.39 -52.32 -6.92
N PHE A 416 7.76 -51.15 -7.41
CA PHE A 416 7.83 -50.82 -8.83
C PHE A 416 9.28 -50.78 -9.25
N ALA A 417 9.59 -51.63 -10.23
CA ALA A 417 10.83 -51.67 -10.98
C ALA A 417 12.10 -51.56 -10.11
N TYR A 418 12.59 -52.71 -9.61
CA TYR A 418 13.86 -52.79 -8.89
C TYR A 418 14.83 -53.79 -9.53
N SER A 419 16.13 -53.53 -9.41
CA SER A 419 17.16 -54.49 -9.78
C SER A 419 17.72 -55.10 -8.49
N GLU A 420 17.69 -56.42 -8.36
CA GLU A 420 18.35 -57.15 -7.26
C GLU A 420 19.82 -56.73 -7.09
N ARG A 421 20.48 -56.29 -8.19
CA ARG A 421 21.88 -55.85 -8.17
C ARG A 421 22.08 -54.44 -7.62
N GLU A 422 21.07 -53.57 -7.67
CA GLU A 422 21.23 -52.15 -7.30
C GLU A 422 20.41 -51.74 -6.07
N THR A 423 19.52 -52.59 -5.56
CA THR A 423 18.62 -52.31 -4.41
C THR A 423 17.82 -51.00 -4.55
N ARG A 424 17.69 -50.47 -5.77
CA ARG A 424 16.95 -49.26 -6.07
C ARG A 424 15.54 -49.62 -6.48
N ALA A 425 14.55 -49.16 -5.72
CA ALA A 425 13.14 -49.41 -6.00
C ALA A 425 12.32 -48.16 -5.71
N SER A 426 11.18 -48.02 -6.40
CA SER A 426 10.10 -47.16 -5.92
C SER A 426 9.06 -48.04 -5.25
N GLN A 427 8.67 -47.70 -4.03
CA GLN A 427 7.70 -48.48 -3.26
C GLN A 427 6.55 -47.61 -2.79
N LEU A 428 5.36 -48.18 -2.82
CA LEU A 428 4.13 -47.63 -2.26
C LEU A 428 3.57 -48.63 -1.25
N PHE A 429 3.31 -48.15 -0.03
CA PHE A 429 2.83 -48.95 1.08
C PHE A 429 1.42 -48.55 1.47
N PHE A 430 0.56 -49.53 1.67
CA PHE A 430 -0.81 -49.43 2.14
C PHE A 430 -0.95 -50.18 3.46
N GLY A 431 -0.91 -49.45 4.57
CA GLY A 431 -1.15 -49.95 5.91
C GLY A 431 -2.63 -50.08 6.24
N GLN A 432 -3.01 -51.13 6.97
CA GLN A 432 -4.42 -51.43 7.30
C GLN A 432 -4.69 -51.54 8.82
N SER A 433 -3.72 -51.97 9.63
CA SER A 433 -3.91 -52.14 11.08
C SER A 433 -2.59 -51.92 11.82
N PRO A 434 -2.59 -51.24 12.98
CA PRO A 434 -3.75 -50.68 13.70
C PRO A 434 -4.33 -49.41 13.07
N GLU A 435 -3.65 -48.80 12.10
CA GLU A 435 -4.06 -47.56 11.45
C GLU A 435 -4.07 -47.72 9.92
N ASN A 436 -4.73 -46.79 9.22
CA ASN A 436 -4.64 -46.69 7.77
C ASN A 436 -3.52 -45.72 7.39
N LYS A 437 -2.44 -46.23 6.76
CA LYS A 437 -1.29 -45.40 6.34
C LYS A 437 -1.02 -45.58 4.86
N LEU A 438 -0.71 -44.48 4.18
CA LEU A 438 -0.18 -44.49 2.82
C LEU A 438 1.24 -43.93 2.86
N MET A 439 2.23 -44.69 2.40
CA MET A 439 3.63 -44.25 2.44
C MET A 439 4.33 -44.55 1.13
N PHE A 440 5.34 -43.76 0.78
CA PHE A 440 6.17 -44.03 -0.40
C PHE A 440 7.65 -43.88 -0.10
N ARG A 441 8.49 -44.56 -0.88
CA ARG A 441 9.93 -44.29 -0.94
C ARG A 441 10.45 -44.54 -2.34
N SER A 442 11.57 -43.91 -2.67
CA SER A 442 12.28 -44.12 -3.92
C SER A 442 13.78 -44.02 -3.69
N GLY A 443 14.56 -44.80 -4.43
CA GLY A 443 16.02 -44.90 -4.26
C GLY A 443 16.43 -46.24 -3.66
N ASN A 444 17.59 -46.29 -3.00
CA ASN A 444 18.08 -47.52 -2.39
C ASN A 444 17.15 -47.92 -1.23
N TYR A 445 16.28 -48.92 -1.42
CA TYR A 445 15.23 -49.27 -0.46
C TYR A 445 15.77 -49.93 0.82
N THR A 446 17.06 -50.27 0.88
CA THR A 446 17.68 -50.69 2.13
C THR A 446 17.89 -49.50 3.07
N TRP A 447 18.10 -48.28 2.56
CA TRP A 447 18.45 -47.09 3.36
C TRP A 447 17.45 -45.93 3.22
N ALA A 448 16.65 -45.90 2.14
CA ALA A 448 15.65 -44.87 1.92
C ALA A 448 14.49 -45.05 2.92
N PRO A 449 14.22 -44.02 3.76
CA PRO A 449 13.09 -44.07 4.68
C PRO A 449 11.77 -43.98 3.89
N PHE A 450 10.72 -44.61 4.41
CA PHE A 450 9.36 -44.35 3.93
C PHE A 450 8.90 -42.97 4.37
N LEU A 451 8.30 -42.23 3.43
CA LEU A 451 7.64 -40.96 3.65
C LEU A 451 6.13 -41.20 3.70
N GLU A 452 5.50 -40.84 4.81
CA GLU A 452 4.04 -40.91 4.94
C GLU A 452 3.37 -39.80 4.14
N ILE A 453 2.34 -40.16 3.37
CA ILE A 453 1.54 -39.23 2.59
C ILE A 453 0.41 -38.71 3.48
N TRP A 454 0.45 -37.40 3.72
CA TRP A 454 -0.60 -36.69 4.43
C TRP A 454 -1.61 -36.09 3.43
N HIS A 455 -2.90 -36.28 3.70
CA HIS A 455 -4.04 -35.73 2.97
C HIS A 455 -5.08 -35.23 3.96
N SER A 456 -6.07 -34.46 3.49
CA SER A 456 -7.07 -33.80 4.36
C SER A 456 -7.81 -34.72 5.34
N GLY A 457 -7.81 -36.04 5.12
CA GLY A 457 -8.43 -37.03 6.01
C GLY A 457 -7.49 -37.66 7.05
N ASN A 458 -6.17 -37.46 6.96
CA ASN A 458 -5.19 -37.97 7.92
C ASN A 458 -4.13 -36.95 8.36
N LEU A 459 -4.11 -35.71 7.85
CA LEU A 459 -3.16 -34.65 8.26
C LEU A 459 -3.04 -34.59 9.79
N ASN A 460 -1.87 -34.93 10.35
CA ASN A 460 -1.57 -34.66 11.75
C ASN A 460 -1.40 -33.15 11.91
N PRO A 461 -2.33 -32.43 12.56
CA PRO A 461 -2.24 -30.98 12.70
C PRO A 461 -1.01 -30.55 13.50
N GLN A 462 -0.45 -31.44 14.35
CA GLN A 462 0.78 -31.19 15.10
C GLN A 462 2.04 -31.19 14.24
N ALA A 463 2.00 -31.79 13.04
CA ALA A 463 3.13 -31.76 12.10
C ALA A 463 3.23 -30.42 11.34
N ILE A 464 2.12 -29.66 11.25
CA ILE A 464 2.10 -28.34 10.57
C ILE A 464 2.31 -27.22 11.59
N VAL A 465 1.64 -27.30 12.74
CA VAL A 465 1.78 -26.36 13.85
C VAL A 465 1.93 -27.18 15.13
N PRO A 466 3.13 -27.24 15.73
CA PRO A 466 3.37 -28.08 16.91
C PRO A 466 2.63 -27.54 18.14
N ALA A 467 2.29 -28.43 19.08
CA ALA A 467 1.74 -28.03 20.38
C ALA A 467 2.71 -27.05 21.07
N GLY A 468 2.18 -25.98 21.66
CA GLY A 468 2.96 -24.88 22.22
C GLY A 468 3.19 -23.71 21.27
N ALA A 469 2.93 -23.87 19.96
CA ALA A 469 3.01 -22.76 19.01
C ALA A 469 1.96 -21.69 19.30
N VAL A 470 2.39 -20.43 19.25
CA VAL A 470 1.56 -19.25 19.49
C VAL A 470 1.20 -18.62 18.15
N VAL A 471 -0.09 -18.43 17.90
CA VAL A 471 -0.61 -17.94 16.62
C VAL A 471 -1.61 -16.82 16.85
N ALA A 472 -1.52 -15.78 16.03
CA ALA A 472 -2.45 -14.66 16.00
C ALA A 472 -3.62 -14.94 15.05
N PHE A 473 -4.84 -14.73 15.53
CA PHE A 473 -6.07 -14.90 14.76
C PHE A 473 -6.85 -13.59 14.67
N ALA A 474 -7.31 -13.23 13.47
CA ALA A 474 -8.17 -12.07 13.22
C ALA A 474 -9.65 -12.30 13.58
N MET A 475 -9.92 -13.19 14.56
CA MET A 475 -11.27 -13.59 15.01
C MET A 475 -11.31 -13.75 16.53
N TYR A 476 -12.51 -13.76 17.13
CA TYR A 476 -12.69 -13.72 18.60
C TYR A 476 -12.72 -15.09 19.31
N SER A 477 -13.07 -16.15 18.60
CA SER A 477 -13.15 -17.51 19.14
C SER A 477 -11.94 -18.33 18.66
N PRO A 478 -11.29 -19.11 19.53
CA PRO A 478 -10.18 -19.96 19.10
C PRO A 478 -10.72 -21.02 18.13
N PRO A 479 -10.00 -21.32 17.04
CA PRO A 479 -10.37 -22.43 16.17
C PRO A 479 -10.16 -23.77 16.91
N ALA A 480 -10.78 -24.83 16.38
CA ALA A 480 -10.57 -26.18 16.91
C ALA A 480 -9.07 -26.54 16.95
N GLY A 481 -8.62 -27.13 18.05
CA GLY A 481 -7.21 -27.46 18.26
C GLY A 481 -6.34 -26.32 18.81
N TYR A 482 -6.94 -25.19 19.20
CA TYR A 482 -6.27 -24.07 19.87
C TYR A 482 -6.99 -23.65 21.16
N LEU A 483 -6.24 -23.12 22.12
CA LEU A 483 -6.74 -22.49 23.34
C LEU A 483 -6.38 -21.01 23.34
N LYS A 484 -7.18 -20.16 24.00
CA LYS A 484 -6.81 -18.75 24.18
C LYS A 484 -5.58 -18.64 25.08
N ALA A 485 -4.61 -17.81 24.72
CA ALA A 485 -3.49 -17.48 25.61
C ALA A 485 -3.95 -16.41 26.63
N ASN A 486 -4.75 -16.84 27.60
CA ASN A 486 -5.44 -15.98 28.58
C ASN A 486 -5.11 -16.30 30.04
N GLY A 487 -4.01 -17.02 30.32
CA GLY A 487 -3.59 -17.35 31.69
C GLY A 487 -4.39 -18.47 32.36
N ALA A 488 -5.34 -19.11 31.68
CA ALA A 488 -6.18 -20.14 32.30
C ALA A 488 -5.38 -21.36 32.75
N ALA A 489 -5.76 -21.93 33.90
CA ALA A 489 -5.31 -23.25 34.34
C ALA A 489 -6.06 -24.34 33.56
N VAL A 490 -5.33 -25.25 32.91
CA VAL A 490 -5.90 -26.32 32.09
C VAL A 490 -5.34 -27.69 32.49
N SER A 491 -6.10 -28.76 32.21
CA SER A 491 -5.75 -30.13 32.63
C SER A 491 -4.49 -30.64 31.92
N ARG A 492 -3.53 -31.17 32.70
CA ARG A 492 -2.33 -31.86 32.18
C ARG A 492 -2.69 -33.12 31.40
N THR A 493 -3.77 -33.80 31.76
CA THR A 493 -4.21 -35.04 31.10
C THR A 493 -4.95 -34.75 29.80
N ALA A 494 -5.86 -33.76 29.80
CA ALA A 494 -6.58 -33.39 28.58
C ALA A 494 -5.68 -32.76 27.51
N TYR A 495 -4.63 -32.03 27.93
CA TYR A 495 -3.70 -31.34 27.06
C TYR A 495 -2.26 -31.81 27.28
N ALA A 496 -2.05 -33.13 27.28
CA ALA A 496 -0.76 -33.76 27.61
C ALA A 496 0.39 -33.35 26.68
N ALA A 497 0.13 -33.22 25.37
CA ALA A 497 1.14 -32.76 24.41
C ALA A 497 1.59 -31.32 24.71
N LEU A 498 0.64 -30.43 24.97
CA LEU A 498 0.94 -29.04 25.34
C LEU A 498 1.70 -28.96 26.67
N PHE A 499 1.29 -29.72 27.69
CA PHE A 499 1.98 -29.76 28.98
C PHE A 499 3.42 -30.28 28.84
N ALA A 500 3.64 -31.31 28.01
CA ALA A 500 4.97 -31.82 27.72
C ALA A 500 5.87 -30.76 27.06
N THR A 501 5.29 -29.87 26.23
CA THR A 501 6.05 -28.80 25.56
C THR A 501 6.35 -27.62 26.47
N ILE A 502 5.34 -27.05 27.15
CA ILE A 502 5.50 -25.77 27.87
C ILE A 502 5.64 -25.93 29.39
N GLY A 503 5.44 -27.14 29.93
CA GLY A 503 5.53 -27.42 31.35
C GLY A 503 4.76 -26.41 32.20
N THR A 504 5.47 -25.76 33.11
CA THR A 504 4.91 -24.78 34.06
C THR A 504 5.52 -23.38 33.90
N TYR A 505 6.09 -23.05 32.72
CA TYR A 505 6.70 -21.73 32.49
C TYR A 505 5.76 -20.55 32.80
N TYR A 506 4.45 -20.76 32.61
CA TYR A 506 3.42 -19.74 32.82
C TYR A 506 2.63 -19.94 34.13
N GLY A 507 3.09 -20.85 34.99
CA GLY A 507 2.49 -21.17 36.27
C GLY A 507 2.16 -22.66 36.41
N ALA A 508 2.30 -23.17 37.63
CA ALA A 508 2.12 -24.59 37.93
C ALA A 508 0.66 -25.05 37.99
N GLY A 509 -0.31 -24.14 37.79
CA GLY A 509 -1.72 -24.39 38.06
C GLY A 509 -1.95 -24.69 39.54
N ASP A 510 -2.66 -25.78 39.82
CA ASP A 510 -2.84 -26.38 41.14
C ASP A 510 -1.59 -27.15 41.66
N GLY A 511 -0.51 -27.22 40.87
CA GLY A 511 0.70 -27.94 41.21
C GLY A 511 0.65 -29.45 40.95
N SER A 512 -0.49 -30.01 40.54
CA SER A 512 -0.68 -31.45 40.37
C SER A 512 -1.40 -31.82 39.06
N THR A 513 -2.65 -31.41 38.88
CA THR A 513 -3.51 -31.86 37.77
C THR A 513 -3.62 -30.85 36.64
N THR A 514 -3.19 -29.61 36.87
CA THR A 514 -3.29 -28.51 35.92
C THR A 514 -1.96 -27.79 35.70
N PHE A 515 -1.90 -26.98 34.65
CA PHE A 515 -0.82 -26.04 34.36
C PHE A 515 -1.42 -24.79 33.72
N ASN A 516 -0.74 -23.65 33.82
CA ASN A 516 -1.26 -22.40 33.29
C ASN A 516 -0.83 -22.20 31.83
N LEU A 517 -1.74 -21.67 31.02
CA LEU A 517 -1.44 -21.11 29.71
C LEU A 517 -0.73 -19.76 29.85
N PRO A 518 -0.01 -19.29 28.81
CA PRO A 518 0.44 -17.90 28.76
C PRO A 518 -0.74 -16.93 28.85
N ASP A 519 -0.54 -15.75 29.41
CA ASP A 519 -1.48 -14.62 29.31
C ASP A 519 -0.86 -13.53 28.44
N TYR A 520 -1.31 -13.43 27.18
CA TYR A 520 -0.80 -12.46 26.22
C TYR A 520 -1.80 -11.34 25.91
N ARG A 521 -2.86 -11.21 26.72
CA ARG A 521 -3.87 -10.18 26.53
C ARG A 521 -3.27 -8.81 26.84
N GLY A 522 -3.18 -7.95 25.82
CA GLY A 522 -2.61 -6.60 25.96
C GLY A 522 -1.09 -6.56 25.90
N GLU A 523 -0.43 -7.69 25.70
CA GLU A 523 1.04 -7.79 25.71
C GLU A 523 1.64 -7.66 24.31
N PHE A 524 2.82 -7.05 24.22
CA PHE A 524 3.66 -7.09 23.02
C PHE A 524 4.67 -8.22 23.12
N LEU A 525 4.65 -9.15 22.16
CA LEU A 525 5.58 -10.28 22.16
C LEU A 525 6.97 -9.83 21.69
N ARG A 526 7.98 -10.01 22.55
CA ARG A 526 9.39 -9.82 22.22
C ARG A 526 10.10 -11.18 22.22
N ALA A 527 10.96 -11.40 21.23
CA ALA A 527 11.79 -12.60 21.15
C ALA A 527 12.64 -12.77 22.43
N LEU A 528 12.86 -14.03 22.82
CA LEU A 528 13.84 -14.38 23.85
C LEU A 528 15.23 -14.00 23.36
N ASP A 529 16.07 -13.44 24.24
CA ASP A 529 17.43 -13.05 23.89
C ASP A 529 18.32 -14.26 23.55
N ASP A 530 18.09 -15.38 24.24
CA ASP A 530 18.74 -16.67 24.03
C ASP A 530 20.28 -16.58 23.90
N GLY A 531 20.89 -15.71 24.70
CA GLY A 531 22.35 -15.54 24.78
C GLY A 531 22.94 -14.51 23.81
N ARG A 532 22.11 -13.73 23.09
CA ARG A 532 22.58 -12.66 22.21
C ARG A 532 23.15 -11.45 22.98
N GLY A 533 22.76 -11.26 24.25
CA GLY A 533 23.28 -10.23 25.14
C GLY A 533 22.59 -8.86 25.03
N LEU A 534 21.43 -8.77 24.40
CA LEU A 534 20.63 -7.53 24.32
C LEU A 534 19.57 -7.43 25.42
N ASP A 535 19.10 -8.57 25.93
CA ASP A 535 18.11 -8.66 27.02
C ASP A 535 18.65 -9.57 28.14
N LEU A 536 19.79 -9.16 28.71
CA LEU A 536 20.54 -9.96 29.68
C LEU A 536 19.70 -10.34 30.90
N GLY A 537 19.67 -11.65 31.19
CA GLY A 537 18.98 -12.19 32.36
C GLY A 537 17.48 -12.37 32.21
N ARG A 538 16.87 -12.00 31.07
CA ARG A 538 15.43 -12.23 30.86
C ARG A 538 15.14 -13.70 30.56
N GLN A 539 14.24 -14.29 31.33
CA GLN A 539 13.83 -15.69 31.16
C GLN A 539 12.63 -15.82 30.22
N LEU A 540 12.46 -16.99 29.63
CA LEU A 540 11.29 -17.30 28.81
C LEU A 540 10.02 -17.23 29.67
N GLY A 541 8.98 -16.56 29.16
CA GLY A 541 7.68 -16.47 29.83
C GLY A 541 7.57 -15.40 30.93
N THR A 542 8.63 -14.62 31.20
CA THR A 542 8.55 -13.51 32.17
C THR A 542 7.96 -12.25 31.55
N LEU A 543 7.13 -11.54 32.33
CA LEU A 543 6.58 -10.24 31.96
C LEU A 543 7.59 -9.11 32.22
N GLN A 544 7.61 -8.13 31.30
CA GLN A 544 8.38 -6.89 31.47
C GLN A 544 7.43 -5.71 31.26
N SER A 545 7.32 -4.83 32.25
CA SER A 545 6.51 -3.62 32.13
C SER A 545 7.10 -2.65 31.10
N SER A 546 6.26 -1.74 30.60
CA SER A 546 6.73 -0.70 29.65
C SER A 546 7.86 0.11 30.27
N GLN A 547 8.90 0.37 29.48
CA GLN A 547 10.02 1.20 29.87
C GLN A 547 10.36 2.16 28.75
N ASN A 548 10.49 3.45 29.08
CA ASN A 548 10.97 4.46 28.14
C ASN A 548 12.50 4.46 28.12
N LEU A 549 13.07 4.65 26.93
CA LEU A 549 14.50 4.89 26.82
C LEU A 549 14.85 6.22 27.52
N ALA A 550 15.91 6.19 28.32
CA ALA A 550 16.40 7.38 29.00
C ALA A 550 16.73 8.48 27.97
N HIS A 551 16.21 9.68 28.21
CA HIS A 551 16.43 10.85 27.35
C HIS A 551 16.27 12.14 28.17
N THR A 552 16.76 13.25 27.62
CA THR A 552 16.71 14.58 28.24
C THR A 552 16.14 15.60 27.26
N HIS A 553 15.57 16.68 27.78
CA HIS A 553 15.08 17.81 26.99
C HIS A 553 15.91 19.05 27.30
N GLY A 554 16.18 19.87 26.29
CA GLY A 554 16.65 21.23 26.52
C GLY A 554 15.50 22.06 27.09
N ALA A 555 15.73 22.71 28.22
CA ALA A 555 14.77 23.64 28.81
C ALA A 555 15.41 25.02 28.92
N SER A 556 14.64 26.07 28.63
CA SER A 556 15.05 27.46 28.81
C SER A 556 13.99 28.20 29.61
N SER A 557 14.44 29.18 30.40
CA SER A 557 13.57 30.16 31.05
C SER A 557 13.88 31.53 30.48
N SER A 558 12.85 32.33 30.20
CA SER A 558 13.05 33.77 29.95
C SER A 558 13.68 34.42 31.19
N GLY A 559 14.54 35.43 31.00
CA GLY A 559 15.18 36.13 32.11
C GLY A 559 14.14 36.65 33.12
N ASN A 560 14.39 36.42 34.40
CA ASN A 560 13.55 36.91 35.48
C ASN A 560 13.40 38.44 35.36
N GLY A 561 12.16 38.92 35.38
CA GLY A 561 11.90 40.36 35.50
C GLY A 561 12.36 40.82 36.88
N GLY A 562 13.41 41.64 36.92
CA GLY A 562 13.84 42.30 38.16
C GLY A 562 12.73 43.22 38.67
N HIS A 563 12.55 43.26 39.99
CA HIS A 563 11.60 44.17 40.63
C HIS A 563 12.32 45.09 41.60
N THR A 564 11.69 46.21 41.95
CA THR A 564 12.30 47.20 42.85
C THR A 564 11.51 47.25 44.14
N HIS A 565 12.22 47.29 45.27
CA HIS A 565 11.61 47.61 46.55
C HIS A 565 11.62 49.12 46.76
N THR A 566 10.48 49.67 47.14
CA THR A 566 10.39 51.06 47.58
C THR A 566 10.84 51.16 49.03
N VAL A 567 11.88 51.95 49.29
CA VAL A 567 12.26 52.31 50.66
C VAL A 567 11.70 53.70 50.96
N THR A 568 10.85 53.79 51.98
CA THR A 568 10.35 55.06 52.52
C THR A 568 10.76 55.18 53.98
N GLY A 569 11.36 56.31 54.33
CA GLY A 569 11.68 56.64 55.71
C GLY A 569 11.68 58.14 55.93
N THR A 570 11.43 58.54 57.18
CA THR A 570 11.53 59.93 57.63
C THR A 570 12.80 60.04 58.47
N ALA A 571 13.72 60.91 58.06
CA ALA A 571 14.89 61.21 58.89
C ALA A 571 14.44 61.80 60.24
N ALA A 572 15.16 61.50 61.33
CA ALA A 572 14.86 62.07 62.63
C ALA A 572 14.89 63.61 62.56
N ALA A 573 13.93 64.27 63.21
CA ALA A 573 13.85 65.72 63.25
C ALA A 573 15.12 66.30 63.87
N ALA A 574 15.73 67.27 63.17
CA ALA A 574 16.94 67.94 63.59
C ALA A 574 16.95 69.39 63.04
N GLY A 575 17.83 70.23 63.61
CA GLY A 575 17.99 71.63 63.19
C GLY A 575 17.27 72.64 64.08
N ALA A 576 16.52 72.17 65.08
CA ALA A 576 16.01 73.01 66.15
C ALA A 576 17.17 73.71 66.87
N HIS A 577 17.23 75.02 66.80
CA HIS A 577 18.20 75.80 67.56
C HIS A 577 17.60 77.16 67.94
N SER A 578 18.18 77.78 68.96
CA SER A 578 17.81 79.11 69.45
C SER A 578 19.03 80.01 69.46
N HIS A 579 18.83 81.30 69.25
CA HIS A 579 19.89 82.30 69.37
C HIS A 579 19.68 83.12 70.65
N SER A 580 20.77 83.40 71.36
CA SER A 580 20.75 84.25 72.56
C SER A 580 21.30 85.61 72.21
N ILE A 581 20.51 86.66 72.46
CA ILE A 581 20.99 88.03 72.34
C ILE A 581 20.87 88.69 73.72
N ALA A 582 21.88 89.47 74.11
CA ALA A 582 21.83 90.24 75.33
C ALA A 582 20.77 91.35 75.18
N SER A 583 19.65 91.24 75.92
CA SER A 583 18.60 92.26 75.93
C SER A 583 18.75 93.16 77.15
N VAL A 584 18.64 94.47 76.94
CA VAL A 584 18.57 95.48 78.01
C VAL A 584 17.15 96.01 78.10
N ASN A 585 16.57 95.92 79.29
CA ASN A 585 15.25 96.48 79.61
C ASN A 585 15.40 98.01 79.73
N ALA A 586 14.94 98.76 78.73
CA ALA A 586 14.96 100.24 78.75
C ALA A 586 13.53 100.78 78.83
N THR A 587 13.24 101.54 79.89
CA THR A 587 11.92 102.15 80.15
C THR A 587 11.69 103.50 79.46
N ALA A 588 12.53 103.90 78.50
CA ALA A 588 12.26 105.09 77.68
C ALA A 588 13.06 105.08 76.36
N LEU A 589 12.37 105.35 75.25
CA LEU A 589 12.90 105.45 73.90
C LEU A 589 13.54 106.84 73.69
N VAL A 590 14.82 106.91 73.33
CA VAL A 590 15.44 108.09 72.72
C VAL A 590 16.26 107.67 71.50
N SER A 591 15.99 108.34 70.39
CA SER A 591 16.61 108.16 69.07
C SER A 591 18.13 108.40 69.07
N GLY A 592 18.87 107.64 68.26
CA GLY A 592 20.18 108.02 67.75
C GLY A 592 21.39 107.59 68.58
N THR A 593 22.09 106.57 68.08
CA THR A 593 23.55 106.33 68.20
C THR A 593 24.29 106.64 69.51
N ARG A 594 24.62 105.53 70.20
CA ARG A 594 25.85 105.25 70.99
C ARG A 594 25.91 105.64 72.48
N LEU A 595 26.13 104.57 73.25
CA LEU A 595 26.77 104.43 74.57
C LEU A 595 26.12 105.14 75.77
N ALA A 596 25.35 104.35 76.53
CA ALA A 596 25.20 104.55 77.96
C ALA A 596 25.81 103.33 78.69
N THR A 597 26.84 103.61 79.48
CA THR A 597 27.51 102.66 80.37
C THR A 597 26.68 102.43 81.64
N LEU A 598 26.27 101.16 81.82
CA LEU A 598 26.02 100.39 83.06
C LEU A 598 24.94 100.85 84.06
N VAL A 599 24.02 99.95 84.44
CA VAL A 599 24.10 98.96 85.55
C VAL A 599 22.77 98.20 85.58
N GLY A 600 22.79 96.88 85.35
CA GLY A 600 21.59 96.04 85.45
C GLY A 600 21.85 94.59 85.03
N ASN A 601 21.28 93.64 85.77
CA ASN A 601 21.48 92.20 85.61
C ASN A 601 21.22 91.76 84.16
N ALA A 602 22.25 91.27 83.46
CA ALA A 602 22.11 90.77 82.10
C ALA A 602 21.12 89.59 82.12
N SER A 603 19.96 89.78 81.50
CA SER A 603 19.01 88.72 81.25
C SER A 603 19.12 88.35 79.78
N ASN A 604 19.47 87.09 79.48
CA ASN A 604 19.50 86.60 78.12
C ASN A 604 18.06 86.42 77.65
N SER A 605 17.68 87.10 76.56
CA SER A 605 16.46 86.73 75.83
C SER A 605 16.86 85.73 74.76
N THR A 606 16.43 84.49 74.94
CA THR A 606 16.51 83.43 73.93
C THR A 606 15.29 83.54 73.03
N THR A 607 15.50 83.48 71.71
CA THR A 607 14.39 83.22 70.79
C THR A 607 13.76 81.86 71.11
N ASP A 608 12.50 81.66 70.76
CA ASP A 608 11.89 80.32 70.82
C ASP A 608 12.71 79.34 69.96
N VAL A 609 12.80 78.09 70.40
CA VAL A 609 13.44 77.02 69.64
C VAL A 609 12.55 76.73 68.43
N ALA A 610 13.07 76.96 67.22
CA ALA A 610 12.35 76.77 65.97
C ALA A 610 13.26 76.18 64.88
N GLY A 611 12.67 75.81 63.74
CA GLY A 611 13.41 75.26 62.58
C GLY A 611 13.60 73.75 62.59
N ASP A 612 13.04 73.05 63.58
CA ASP A 612 12.97 71.59 63.55
C ASP A 612 12.05 71.15 62.41
N HIS A 613 12.60 70.39 61.46
CA HIS A 613 11.83 69.86 60.34
C HIS A 613 12.38 68.52 59.93
N THR A 614 11.52 67.72 59.30
CA THR A 614 11.87 66.43 58.74
C THR A 614 11.86 66.52 57.22
N HIS A 615 12.79 65.82 56.57
CA HIS A 615 12.71 65.56 55.14
C HIS A 615 12.22 64.14 54.89
N ALA A 616 11.30 64.00 53.93
CA ALA A 616 10.98 62.70 53.36
C ALA A 616 12.14 62.28 52.43
N VAL A 617 12.70 61.09 52.65
CA VAL A 617 13.71 60.51 51.77
C VAL A 617 13.05 59.36 51.01
N THR A 618 13.06 59.45 49.69
CA THR A 618 12.63 58.36 48.80
C THR A 618 13.79 57.96 47.90
N GLY A 619 14.01 56.66 47.78
CA GLY A 619 15.08 56.10 46.97
C GLY A 619 14.76 54.69 46.51
N VAL A 620 15.46 54.25 45.46
CA VAL A 620 15.39 52.88 44.93
C VAL A 620 16.75 52.24 45.20
N ALA A 621 16.80 51.17 45.99
CA ALA A 621 18.03 50.43 46.22
C ALA A 621 18.44 49.69 44.93
N ALA A 622 19.71 49.78 44.54
CA ALA A 622 20.25 49.04 43.40
C ALA A 622 20.95 47.75 43.86
N LEU A 623 20.76 46.70 43.04
CA LEU A 623 21.25 45.31 43.08
C LEU A 623 20.37 44.30 43.86
N GLU A 624 19.64 43.48 43.11
CA GLU A 624 19.14 42.19 43.59
C GLU A 624 20.29 41.17 43.66
N GLY A 625 20.38 40.43 44.76
CA GLY A 625 21.22 39.23 44.85
C GLY A 625 20.61 38.06 44.08
N THR A 626 21.42 37.07 43.74
CA THR A 626 20.98 35.86 43.00
C THR A 626 19.85 35.13 43.72
N HIS A 627 18.76 34.81 43.01
CA HIS A 627 17.69 33.94 43.49
C HIS A 627 17.38 32.79 42.52
N ASN A 628 16.77 31.73 43.05
CA ASN A 628 16.45 30.51 42.31
C ASN A 628 14.93 30.35 42.19
N HIS A 629 14.48 29.75 41.08
CA HIS A 629 13.10 29.31 40.90
C HIS A 629 13.03 27.79 40.88
N THR A 630 11.97 27.23 41.47
CA THR A 630 11.60 25.84 41.27
C THR A 630 10.92 25.69 39.91
N ILE A 631 11.47 24.86 39.04
CA ILE A 631 10.86 24.50 37.76
C ILE A 631 10.16 23.14 37.94
N TYR A 632 8.87 23.09 37.62
CA TYR A 632 8.10 21.86 37.58
C TYR A 632 7.97 21.40 36.12
N VAL A 633 8.35 20.14 35.86
CA VAL A 633 8.14 19.49 34.57
C VAL A 633 7.01 18.48 34.78
N GLU A 634 5.84 18.79 34.20
CA GLU A 634 4.67 17.91 34.28
C GLU A 634 4.89 16.63 33.47
N SER A 635 4.27 15.53 33.92
CA SER A 635 4.27 14.29 33.16
C SER A 635 3.52 14.47 31.84
N SER A 636 4.11 14.02 30.74
CA SER A 636 3.48 14.02 29.41
C SER A 636 3.43 12.59 28.86
N GLY A 637 2.25 12.16 28.39
CA GLY A 637 2.01 10.84 27.81
C GLY A 637 0.88 10.07 28.47
N GLY A 638 0.66 8.83 28.01
CA GLY A 638 -0.29 7.89 28.60
C GLY A 638 0.35 7.00 29.67
N SER A 639 -0.42 6.06 30.22
CA SER A 639 0.04 5.10 31.24
C SER A 639 0.99 4.02 30.72
N GLU A 640 1.21 3.95 29.40
CA GLU A 640 2.04 2.93 28.74
C GLU A 640 2.60 3.49 27.43
N ALA A 641 3.85 3.16 27.12
CA ALA A 641 4.45 3.45 25.82
C ALA A 641 4.05 2.40 24.79
N ARG A 642 3.33 2.82 23.73
CA ARG A 642 2.80 1.90 22.72
C ARG A 642 3.26 2.28 21.30
N PRO A 643 3.83 1.33 20.52
CA PRO A 643 3.93 1.51 19.08
C PRO A 643 2.52 1.43 18.47
N ARG A 644 2.35 1.97 17.25
CA ARG A 644 1.12 1.75 16.47
C ARG A 644 0.90 0.25 16.29
N ASN A 645 -0.25 -0.25 16.74
CA ASN A 645 -0.57 -1.68 16.76
C ASN A 645 -2.03 -1.94 16.35
N VAL A 646 -2.34 -3.21 16.06
CA VAL A 646 -3.68 -3.73 15.76
C VAL A 646 -3.90 -4.95 16.65
N SER A 647 -5.08 -5.05 17.26
CA SER A 647 -5.41 -6.17 18.16
C SER A 647 -5.83 -7.41 17.39
N VAL A 648 -5.36 -8.57 17.86
CA VAL A 648 -5.67 -9.91 17.34
C VAL A 648 -5.80 -10.88 18.51
N LEU A 649 -6.56 -11.96 18.34
CA LEU A 649 -6.65 -13.01 19.36
C LEU A 649 -5.40 -13.89 19.31
N ILE A 650 -4.63 -13.87 20.39
CA ILE A 650 -3.49 -14.79 20.54
C ILE A 650 -3.98 -16.11 21.13
N CYS A 651 -3.70 -17.20 20.42
CA CYS A 651 -4.00 -18.56 20.84
C CYS A 651 -2.74 -19.42 20.85
N ILE A 652 -2.79 -20.52 21.61
CA ILE A 652 -1.77 -21.54 21.69
C ILE A 652 -2.31 -22.88 21.19
N LYS A 653 -1.53 -23.57 20.36
CA LYS A 653 -1.85 -24.91 19.85
C LYS A 653 -1.73 -25.94 20.97
N TYR A 654 -2.69 -26.86 21.11
CA TYR A 654 -2.63 -27.97 22.07
C TYR A 654 -2.52 -29.35 21.42
#